data_AF-A0A2R9BTK1-F1
#
_entry.id   AF-A0A2R9BTK1-F1
#
_cell.length_a   1.000
_cell.length_b   1.000
_cell.length_c   1.000
_cell.angle_alpha   90.00
_cell.angle_beta   90.00
_cell.angle_gamma   90.00
#
_symmetry.space_group_name_H-M   'P 1'
#
loop_
_entity.id
_entity.type
_entity.pdbx_description
1 polymer ?
#
loop_
_entity_poly.entity_id
_entity_poly.type
_entity_poly.pdbx_seq_one_letter_code
_entity_poly.pdbx_strand_id
1 'polypeptide(L)'
;MAAIFKEFFFSTEDLPEVILTLSLISSIGAFLNRHLEDFPIPVPVILFLLGCSFEVLSFTSSQVQRYANAIQWMSPDLFFRIFTPVVFFTTAFDMDTYMLQKLFWQILLITIPGFLINYILVLWHLASVNQLLLKPTQRLLFSAILVSSDPMLTAAAIRDLGLSRSLISLINGESLMTSVISLITFTSIMDFDQRLQSKRNHTLAEEIVGGICSYIIASFLFGILSSKLIQFWMSTVFGDDVNHISLIFSILYLIFYICELVGMSGIFTLAIVGLLLNSTSFKAAIEETLLLEFWTFLSRIAFLMVFTFFGLLIPAHTYLYIEFVDIYHSLNIYFTLIVLRFLTLLLMSPVLSRVGHEFSWRWVFIMVCSEMKGMPNINMALLLAYSDLYFGSDKEKSQILFHGVLVCLITLVVNRFILPVAVTILGLRDATSTKYKSVCCTFQHFQELTKSAASALKFDKDLANADWNMIEKAITLENPYMLNEEETTEHQKVKCPHCNKEIDEIFNTEAMELANRRLLSAQIASYQRQYRNEILSQSAVQVLVGAAESFGEKKGKCMSLDTIKNYSESQKTVTFARKLLLNWVYNTRKEKEGPSKYFFFRICHTIVFTEEFEHVGYLVILMNIFPFIISWISQLNVIYHSELKHTNYCFLTLYILEALLKIAAMRKDFFSHAWNIFELAITLIGILHVILIEIDTIKYIFNETEVIVFIKVVQFIRILRIFKLIAPKLLQIIDKRMSHQKTFWYGILKGYVQGEADIMTIIDQITSSKQIKQMLLKQVIRNMEHAIKELGYLEYDHPEIAVTVKTKEEINVMLNMATEILKAFSLKGIISKTEGAGINKLIMAKKKEVLDSQSIIRPLTVEEVLYHIPWLDKNKDYINFIQEKAKVVTFDCGNVIFEEGDEPKGIYIIISGMVKLEKSKPGLGIEQMVESKEKDFPIIDTDYMLSGEIIGEINCLTNEPMKYSATCKTVVETYFIPKTHLYDAFEQCSPLIKHKMWLKIGLAITARKIREHLSYEDCNYKMQLKLSNIYVVDIPMSTKTDIYDENLIYVILIHGAVEDCLLRKTYRAPFLIPITCHQIQSIEDFTKVVVIQTPINMKTFRRNIRKFVPKHKSSLTPGLIGSAGTLEEGIQEETNVKEDGAHSAATARSPQPCSLLGTKFNCKESPRINLRKV
;
A
#
# COMPACT_ATOMS: atom_id res chain seq x y z
N MET A 1 16.37 37.45 6.21
CA MET A 1 15.07 37.80 6.82
C MET A 1 14.77 39.28 6.75
N ALA A 2 15.50 40.18 7.43
CA ALA A 2 15.22 41.62 7.37
C ALA A 2 15.44 42.27 5.99
N ALA A 3 16.28 41.70 5.10
CA ALA A 3 16.41 42.14 3.71
C ALA A 3 15.28 41.60 2.82
N ILE A 4 14.98 40.29 2.92
CA ILE A 4 13.94 39.60 2.15
C ILE A 4 12.52 40.11 2.48
N PHE A 5 12.21 40.33 3.76
CA PHE A 5 10.94 40.95 4.17
C PHE A 5 10.84 42.42 3.75
N LYS A 6 11.98 43.10 3.56
CA LYS A 6 12.01 44.51 3.16
C LYS A 6 11.87 44.68 1.65
N GLU A 7 12.30 43.71 0.84
CA GLU A 7 11.96 43.67 -0.59
C GLU A 7 10.49 43.27 -0.84
N PHE A 8 9.97 42.30 -0.09
CA PHE A 8 8.61 41.78 -0.30
C PHE A 8 7.49 42.79 0.08
N PHE A 9 7.75 43.68 1.04
CA PHE A 9 6.76 44.65 1.53
C PHE A 9 6.85 46.05 0.89
N PHE A 10 7.94 46.41 0.20
CA PHE A 10 8.12 47.75 -0.37
C PHE A 10 7.86 47.86 -1.89
N SER A 11 7.55 46.77 -2.58
CA SER A 11 7.13 46.77 -4.01
C SER A 11 5.60 46.67 -4.16
N THR A 12 4.85 47.60 -3.55
CA THR A 12 3.38 47.56 -3.54
C THR A 12 2.71 48.18 -4.76
N GLU A 13 3.44 48.96 -5.58
CA GLU A 13 2.86 49.64 -6.75
C GLU A 13 2.65 48.70 -7.96
N ASP A 14 3.49 47.68 -8.14
CA ASP A 14 3.46 46.80 -9.32
C ASP A 14 2.76 45.44 -9.09
N LEU A 15 2.41 45.10 -7.83
CA LEU A 15 1.82 43.81 -7.48
C LEU A 15 0.53 43.47 -8.26
N PRO A 16 -0.42 44.40 -8.49
CA PRO A 16 -1.60 44.12 -9.32
C PRO A 16 -1.25 43.80 -10.78
N GLU A 17 -0.22 44.45 -11.34
CA GLU A 17 0.24 44.23 -12.71
C GLU A 17 0.93 42.88 -12.86
N VAL A 18 1.71 42.47 -11.84
CA VAL A 18 2.31 41.13 -11.75
C VAL A 18 1.22 40.05 -11.65
N ILE A 19 0.20 40.24 -10.82
CA ILE A 19 -0.91 39.26 -10.70
C ILE A 19 -1.68 39.14 -12.02
N LEU A 20 -1.98 40.27 -12.67
CA LEU A 20 -2.70 40.28 -13.94
C LEU A 20 -1.89 39.57 -15.04
N THR A 21 -0.61 39.87 -15.17
CA THR A 21 0.27 39.22 -16.16
C THR A 21 0.44 37.72 -15.90
N LEU A 22 0.64 37.30 -14.66
CA LEU A 22 0.70 35.88 -14.29
C LEU A 22 -0.60 35.14 -14.59
N SER A 23 -1.75 35.77 -14.36
CA SER A 23 -3.07 35.19 -14.66
C SER A 23 -3.31 35.05 -16.17
N LEU A 24 -2.84 36.01 -16.96
CA LEU A 24 -2.90 35.99 -18.42
C LEU A 24 -2.03 34.88 -18.99
N ILE A 25 -0.77 34.78 -18.51
CA ILE A 25 0.17 33.72 -18.90
C ILE A 25 -0.42 32.34 -18.59
N SER A 26 -1.01 32.17 -17.42
CA SER A 26 -1.64 30.91 -17.01
C SER A 26 -2.84 30.54 -17.89
N SER A 27 -3.66 31.53 -18.24
CA SER A 27 -4.84 31.34 -19.10
C SER A 27 -4.46 30.96 -20.53
N ILE A 28 -3.48 31.67 -21.11
CA ILE A 28 -2.94 31.37 -22.45
C ILE A 28 -2.27 29.99 -22.46
N GLY A 29 -1.46 29.69 -21.43
CA GLY A 29 -0.80 28.40 -21.29
C GLY A 29 -1.79 27.24 -21.20
N ALA A 30 -2.87 27.38 -20.42
CA ALA A 30 -3.93 26.38 -20.33
C ALA A 30 -4.67 26.18 -21.66
N PHE A 31 -4.97 27.27 -22.37
CA PHE A 31 -5.62 27.23 -23.68
C PHE A 31 -4.74 26.51 -24.72
N LEU A 32 -3.45 26.85 -24.79
CA LEU A 32 -2.48 26.22 -25.69
C LEU A 32 -2.36 24.72 -25.40
N ASN A 33 -2.29 24.33 -24.12
CA ASN A 33 -2.15 22.92 -23.74
C ASN A 33 -3.36 22.08 -24.16
N ARG A 34 -4.57 22.66 -24.17
CA ARG A 34 -5.80 21.96 -24.60
C ARG A 34 -5.91 21.82 -26.12
N HIS A 35 -5.47 22.83 -26.87
CA HIS A 35 -5.64 22.86 -28.33
C HIS A 35 -4.44 22.32 -29.11
N LEU A 36 -3.25 22.28 -28.50
CA LEU A 36 -2.00 21.85 -29.14
C LEU A 36 -1.51 20.49 -28.61
N GLU A 37 -2.39 19.68 -28.02
CA GLU A 37 -2.03 18.35 -27.50
C GLU A 37 -1.49 17.42 -28.62
N ASP A 38 -2.01 17.57 -29.85
CA ASP A 38 -1.58 16.82 -31.05
C ASP A 38 -0.47 17.51 -31.85
N PHE A 39 -0.03 18.71 -31.44
CA PHE A 39 0.94 19.48 -32.21
C PHE A 39 2.38 18.94 -32.01
N PRO A 40 3.20 18.84 -33.08
CA PRO A 40 4.51 18.18 -32.98
C PRO A 40 5.55 18.96 -32.16
N ILE A 41 5.39 20.29 -32.01
CA ILE A 41 6.30 21.12 -31.22
C ILE A 41 5.89 21.10 -29.74
N PRO A 42 6.80 20.82 -28.80
CA PRO A 42 6.49 20.87 -27.38
C PRO A 42 5.95 22.24 -26.93
N VAL A 43 4.84 22.24 -26.19
CA VAL A 43 4.25 23.41 -25.51
C VAL A 43 5.29 24.30 -24.79
N PRO A 44 6.30 23.79 -24.05
CA PRO A 44 7.32 24.65 -23.43
C PRO A 44 8.10 25.52 -24.41
N VAL A 45 8.39 25.02 -25.61
CA VAL A 45 9.12 25.78 -26.64
C VAL A 45 8.24 26.90 -27.17
N ILE A 46 6.95 26.64 -27.36
CA ILE A 46 5.97 27.64 -27.82
C ILE A 46 5.82 28.75 -26.77
N LEU A 47 5.74 28.40 -25.49
CA LEU A 47 5.65 29.37 -24.38
C LEU A 47 6.92 30.21 -24.24
N PHE A 48 8.08 29.60 -24.40
CA PHE A 48 9.35 30.32 -24.43
C PHE A 48 9.38 31.34 -25.58
N LEU A 49 9.00 30.94 -26.79
CA LEU A 49 8.92 31.84 -27.95
C LEU A 49 7.88 32.95 -27.78
N LEU A 50 6.75 32.67 -27.13
CA LEU A 50 5.75 33.68 -26.76
C LEU A 50 6.32 34.70 -25.77
N GLY A 51 7.06 34.24 -24.76
CA GLY A 51 7.79 35.13 -23.85
C GLY A 51 8.81 35.99 -24.59
N CYS A 52 9.62 35.41 -25.48
CA CYS A 52 10.57 36.18 -26.28
C CYS A 52 9.88 37.21 -27.18
N SER A 53 8.76 36.82 -27.79
CA SER A 53 7.98 37.73 -28.61
C SER A 53 7.46 38.92 -27.78
N PHE A 54 6.94 38.64 -26.58
CA PHE A 54 6.48 39.69 -25.66
C PHE A 54 7.60 40.64 -25.25
N GLU A 55 8.79 40.14 -24.99
CA GLU A 55 9.97 40.96 -24.69
C GLU A 55 10.41 41.80 -25.89
N VAL A 56 10.43 41.23 -27.10
CA VAL A 56 10.73 42.00 -28.33
C VAL A 56 9.69 43.11 -28.57
N LEU A 57 8.42 42.82 -28.30
CA LEU A 57 7.32 43.79 -28.33
C LEU A 57 7.48 44.89 -27.27
N SER A 58 8.09 44.59 -26.12
CA SER A 58 8.38 45.56 -25.05
C SER A 58 9.25 46.71 -25.56
N PHE A 59 10.23 46.42 -26.43
CA PHE A 59 11.08 47.45 -27.04
C PHE A 59 10.33 48.36 -28.03
N THR A 60 9.18 47.92 -28.54
CA THR A 60 8.38 48.69 -29.52
C THR A 60 7.24 49.49 -28.90
N SER A 61 6.77 49.13 -27.70
CA SER A 61 5.59 49.73 -27.07
C SER A 61 5.82 50.02 -25.60
N SER A 62 5.71 51.31 -25.22
CA SER A 62 5.88 51.77 -23.83
C SER A 62 4.86 51.16 -22.86
N GLN A 63 3.67 50.79 -23.33
CA GLN A 63 2.65 50.15 -22.51
C GLN A 63 3.03 48.70 -22.17
N VAL A 64 3.61 47.97 -23.14
CA VAL A 64 4.08 46.59 -22.94
C VAL A 64 5.34 46.58 -22.10
N GLN A 65 6.23 47.57 -22.29
CA GLN A 65 7.45 47.74 -21.50
C GLN A 65 7.17 47.86 -20.00
N ARG A 66 6.09 48.55 -19.59
CA ARG A 66 5.70 48.64 -18.18
C ARG A 66 5.44 47.26 -17.57
N TYR A 67 4.66 46.42 -18.26
CA TYR A 67 4.36 45.06 -17.80
C TYR A 67 5.58 44.13 -17.87
N ALA A 68 6.42 44.25 -18.90
CA ALA A 68 7.65 43.48 -19.01
C ALA A 68 8.63 43.82 -17.88
N ASN A 69 8.83 45.11 -17.59
CA ASN A 69 9.68 45.57 -16.50
C ASN A 69 9.17 45.06 -15.14
N ALA A 70 7.86 45.15 -14.86
CA ALA A 70 7.28 44.67 -13.61
C ALA A 70 7.60 43.18 -13.33
N ILE A 71 7.66 42.36 -14.39
CA ILE A 71 8.02 40.94 -14.30
C ILE A 71 9.55 40.76 -14.16
N GLN A 72 10.35 41.54 -14.90
CA GLN A 72 11.82 41.48 -14.85
C GLN A 72 12.41 41.87 -13.48
N TRP A 73 11.74 42.74 -12.72
CA TRP A 73 12.13 43.09 -11.34
C TRP A 73 11.94 41.93 -10.35
N MET A 74 11.26 40.85 -10.72
CA MET A 74 11.15 39.67 -9.87
C MET A 74 12.48 38.92 -9.84
N SER A 75 13.06 38.76 -8.64
CA SER A 75 14.36 38.09 -8.51
C SER A 75 14.29 36.61 -8.95
N PRO A 76 15.21 36.16 -9.83
CA PRO A 76 15.27 34.76 -10.26
C PRO A 76 15.41 33.75 -9.10
N ASP A 77 16.08 34.15 -8.01
CA ASP A 77 16.22 33.32 -6.80
C ASP A 77 14.87 33.07 -6.10
N LEU A 78 14.00 34.08 -6.02
CA LEU A 78 12.66 33.92 -5.46
C LEU A 78 11.82 32.97 -6.32
N PHE A 79 11.87 33.15 -7.63
CA PHE A 79 11.15 32.31 -8.59
C PHE A 79 11.62 30.83 -8.49
N PHE A 80 12.93 30.62 -8.40
CA PHE A 80 13.54 29.30 -8.19
C PHE A 80 13.03 28.64 -6.90
N ARG A 81 13.01 29.36 -5.77
CA ARG A 81 12.59 28.82 -4.47
C ARG A 81 11.09 28.51 -4.38
N ILE A 82 10.24 29.15 -5.19
CA ILE A 82 8.80 28.90 -5.20
C ILE A 82 8.45 27.63 -5.99
N PHE A 83 8.94 27.49 -7.23
CA PHE A 83 8.46 26.45 -8.14
C PHE A 83 9.28 25.16 -8.11
N THR A 84 10.59 25.24 -7.87
CA THR A 84 11.49 24.08 -7.90
C THR A 84 11.13 23.00 -6.86
N PRO A 85 10.79 23.34 -5.58
CA PRO A 85 10.37 22.36 -4.59
C PRO A 85 9.20 21.48 -5.03
N VAL A 86 8.19 22.10 -5.65
CA VAL A 86 6.97 21.42 -6.10
C VAL A 86 7.27 20.48 -7.27
N VAL A 87 8.04 20.93 -8.25
CA VAL A 87 8.37 20.14 -9.44
C VAL A 87 9.21 18.91 -9.05
N PHE A 88 10.25 19.09 -8.25
CA PHE A 88 11.09 17.98 -7.78
C PHE A 88 10.35 17.01 -6.88
N PHE A 89 9.47 17.51 -6.01
CA PHE A 89 8.64 16.63 -5.19
C PHE A 89 7.65 15.82 -6.04
N THR A 90 6.94 16.47 -6.97
CA THR A 90 5.92 15.81 -7.80
C THR A 90 6.55 14.72 -8.67
N THR A 91 7.70 15.01 -9.28
CA THR A 91 8.42 14.03 -10.10
C THR A 91 8.92 12.83 -9.30
N ALA A 92 9.48 13.07 -8.11
CA ALA A 92 9.89 12.02 -7.19
C ALA A 92 8.69 11.19 -6.68
N PHE A 93 7.56 11.84 -6.43
CA PHE A 93 6.35 11.22 -5.92
C PHE A 93 5.65 10.34 -6.97
N ASP A 94 5.70 10.69 -8.25
CA ASP A 94 5.12 9.90 -9.36
C ASP A 94 5.94 8.62 -9.69
N MET A 95 7.19 8.51 -9.23
CA MET A 95 8.06 7.38 -9.59
C MET A 95 7.67 6.08 -8.90
N ASP A 96 7.58 4.98 -9.65
CA ASP A 96 7.34 3.64 -9.07
C ASP A 96 8.50 3.20 -8.16
N THR A 97 8.25 3.31 -6.85
CA THR A 97 9.24 3.04 -5.79
C THR A 97 9.62 1.58 -5.69
N TYR A 98 8.71 0.66 -6.02
CA TYR A 98 8.98 -0.77 -5.98
C TYR A 98 10.03 -1.13 -7.04
N MET A 99 9.83 -0.65 -8.27
CA MET A 99 10.79 -0.85 -9.35
C MET A 99 12.10 -0.11 -9.09
N LEU A 100 12.04 1.09 -8.51
CA LEU A 100 13.22 1.87 -8.16
C LEU A 100 14.09 1.18 -7.08
N GLN A 101 13.48 0.53 -6.08
CA GLN A 101 14.22 -0.27 -5.09
C GLN A 101 14.94 -1.46 -5.71
N LYS A 102 14.28 -2.13 -6.67
CA LYS A 102 14.87 -3.26 -7.40
C LYS A 102 16.05 -2.83 -8.30
N LEU A 103 15.94 -1.65 -8.92
CA LEU A 103 16.95 -1.08 -9.82
C LEU A 103 17.94 -0.14 -9.10
N PHE A 104 17.85 -0.04 -7.78
CA PHE A 104 18.57 0.97 -6.98
C PHE A 104 20.07 0.97 -7.26
N TRP A 105 20.70 -0.20 -7.30
CA TRP A 105 22.13 -0.33 -7.58
C TRP A 105 22.50 0.08 -9.01
N GLN A 106 21.65 -0.20 -10.00
CA GLN A 106 21.87 0.25 -11.38
C GLN A 106 21.75 1.77 -11.49
N ILE A 107 20.72 2.36 -10.89
CA ILE A 107 20.50 3.82 -10.87
C ILE A 107 21.69 4.53 -10.18
N LEU A 108 22.12 4.03 -9.02
CA LEU A 108 23.26 4.59 -8.28
C LEU A 108 24.55 4.54 -9.11
N LEU A 109 24.78 3.45 -9.83
CA LEU A 109 25.95 3.24 -10.67
C LEU A 109 25.93 4.08 -11.94
N ILE A 110 24.76 4.34 -12.54
CA ILE A 110 24.67 5.29 -13.65
C ILE A 110 24.88 6.71 -13.14
N THR A 111 24.24 7.05 -12.01
CA THR A 111 24.20 8.44 -11.57
C THR A 111 25.53 8.89 -10.98
N ILE A 112 26.15 8.18 -10.04
CA ILE A 112 27.33 8.70 -9.34
C ILE A 112 28.58 8.68 -10.25
N PRO A 113 29.11 7.51 -10.67
CA PRO A 113 30.31 7.50 -11.50
C PRO A 113 30.00 7.92 -12.95
N GLY A 114 28.80 7.66 -13.48
CA GLY A 114 28.44 8.13 -14.82
C GLY A 114 28.35 9.65 -14.91
N PHE A 115 27.75 10.34 -13.91
CA PHE A 115 27.79 11.80 -13.83
C PHE A 115 29.22 12.31 -13.75
N LEU A 116 30.06 11.74 -12.88
CA LEU A 116 31.43 12.21 -12.69
C LEU A 116 32.27 12.09 -13.97
N ILE A 117 32.16 10.98 -14.69
CA ILE A 117 32.84 10.81 -15.99
C ILE A 117 32.28 11.77 -17.02
N ASN A 118 30.96 11.89 -17.13
CA ASN A 118 30.33 12.81 -18.09
C ASN A 118 30.73 14.27 -17.81
N TYR A 119 30.74 14.67 -16.54
CA TYR A 119 31.16 15.99 -16.09
C TYR A 119 32.63 16.29 -16.43
N ILE A 120 33.54 15.33 -16.23
CA ILE A 120 34.95 15.47 -16.60
C ILE A 120 35.11 15.58 -18.12
N LEU A 121 34.38 14.76 -18.89
CA LEU A 121 34.44 14.79 -20.35
C LEU A 121 33.89 16.09 -20.94
N VAL A 122 32.79 16.61 -20.40
CA VAL A 122 32.22 17.91 -20.79
C VAL A 122 33.18 19.05 -20.42
N LEU A 123 33.77 18.99 -19.23
CA LEU A 123 34.78 19.97 -18.80
C LEU A 123 36.01 19.93 -19.72
N TRP A 124 36.47 18.74 -20.12
CA TRP A 124 37.56 18.56 -21.08
C TRP A 124 37.19 19.12 -22.46
N HIS A 125 35.97 18.88 -22.93
CA HIS A 125 35.46 19.44 -24.19
C HIS A 125 35.44 20.98 -24.18
N LEU A 126 34.93 21.58 -23.10
CA LEU A 126 34.92 23.03 -22.90
C LEU A 126 36.34 23.62 -22.77
N ALA A 127 37.31 22.85 -22.28
CA ALA A 127 38.69 23.30 -22.14
C ALA A 127 39.52 23.16 -23.42
N SER A 128 39.26 22.13 -24.25
CA SER A 128 40.13 21.76 -25.37
C SER A 128 39.57 22.13 -26.74
N VAL A 129 38.25 22.13 -26.92
CA VAL A 129 37.60 22.18 -28.24
C VAL A 129 36.82 23.48 -28.45
N ASN A 130 36.25 24.03 -27.40
CA ASN A 130 35.46 25.25 -27.50
C ASN A 130 36.35 26.50 -27.48
N GLN A 131 36.17 27.41 -28.44
CA GLN A 131 36.92 28.67 -28.51
C GLN A 131 36.44 29.72 -27.50
N LEU A 132 35.44 29.39 -26.68
CA LEU A 132 34.98 30.22 -25.57
C LEU A 132 36.11 30.36 -24.54
N LEU A 133 36.74 31.53 -24.47
CA LEU A 133 37.81 31.92 -23.53
C LEU A 133 37.30 32.03 -22.07
N LEU A 134 36.59 31.02 -21.58
CA LEU A 134 35.99 31.02 -20.24
C LEU A 134 37.02 30.79 -19.15
N LYS A 135 36.87 31.52 -18.04
CA LYS A 135 37.68 31.30 -16.84
C LYS A 135 37.44 29.90 -16.26
N PRO A 136 38.41 29.31 -15.53
CA PRO A 136 38.28 27.95 -14.97
C PRO A 136 37.01 27.74 -14.14
N THR A 137 36.64 28.70 -13.28
CA THR A 137 35.42 28.62 -12.45
C THR A 137 34.14 28.61 -13.29
N GLN A 138 34.08 29.43 -14.34
CA GLN A 138 32.95 29.46 -15.26
C GLN A 138 32.85 28.19 -16.10
N ARG A 139 33.98 27.59 -16.50
CA ARG A 139 33.98 26.28 -17.19
C ARG A 139 33.42 25.17 -16.31
N LEU A 140 33.73 25.18 -15.01
CA LEU A 140 33.16 24.24 -14.04
C LEU A 140 31.64 24.45 -13.89
N LEU A 141 31.21 25.69 -13.68
CA LEU A 141 29.77 26.03 -13.56
C LEU A 141 29.01 25.69 -14.85
N PHE A 142 29.58 26.00 -16.03
CA PHE A 142 28.96 25.69 -17.31
C PHE A 142 28.90 24.19 -17.58
N SER A 143 29.91 23.42 -17.18
CA SER A 143 29.85 21.95 -17.23
C SER A 143 28.71 21.41 -16.36
N ALA A 144 28.51 21.95 -15.15
CA ALA A 144 27.42 21.53 -14.25
C ALA A 144 26.04 21.82 -14.86
N ILE A 145 25.89 22.98 -15.49
CA ILE A 145 24.70 23.39 -16.25
C ILE A 145 24.44 22.41 -17.41
N LEU A 146 25.46 22.10 -18.22
CA LEU A 146 25.31 21.26 -19.41
C LEU A 146 25.05 19.78 -19.12
N VAL A 147 25.50 19.24 -17.99
CA VAL A 147 25.26 17.85 -17.59
C VAL A 147 23.88 17.65 -16.95
N SER A 148 23.20 18.74 -16.57
CA SER A 148 21.88 18.67 -15.94
C SER A 148 20.80 18.16 -16.89
N SER A 149 19.99 17.21 -16.41
CA SER A 149 18.79 16.69 -17.09
C SER A 149 17.51 17.11 -16.36
N ASP A 150 16.34 17.06 -17.02
CA ASP A 150 15.04 17.41 -16.42
C ASP A 150 14.15 16.16 -16.22
N PRO A 151 13.89 15.72 -14.97
CA PRO A 151 13.17 14.47 -14.67
C PRO A 151 11.70 14.47 -15.14
N MET A 152 10.88 15.39 -14.67
CA MET A 152 10.24 16.33 -15.58
C MET A 152 9.74 15.89 -16.95
N LEU A 153 10.32 16.61 -17.91
CA LEU A 153 10.10 16.47 -19.34
C LEU A 153 10.52 15.11 -19.85
N THR A 154 11.53 14.50 -19.23
CA THR A 154 11.97 13.13 -19.54
C THR A 154 10.84 12.13 -19.28
N ALA A 155 10.23 12.17 -18.09
CA ALA A 155 9.11 11.30 -17.73
C ALA A 155 7.89 11.54 -18.64
N ALA A 156 7.56 12.79 -18.95
CA ALA A 156 6.46 13.14 -19.84
C ALA A 156 6.71 12.68 -21.31
N ALA A 157 7.96 12.68 -21.78
CA ALA A 157 8.30 12.24 -23.13
C ALA A 157 8.20 10.71 -23.31
N ILE A 158 8.42 9.96 -22.23
CA ILE A 158 8.54 8.49 -22.26
C ILE A 158 7.21 7.80 -21.94
N ARG A 159 6.34 8.44 -21.15
CA ARG A 159 5.08 7.84 -20.64
C ARG A 159 4.21 7.17 -21.71
N ASP A 160 4.14 7.76 -22.90
CA ASP A 160 3.22 7.33 -23.96
C ASP A 160 3.90 6.42 -25.02
N LEU A 161 5.19 6.12 -24.87
CA LEU A 161 5.97 5.36 -25.87
C LEU A 161 5.84 3.84 -25.74
N GLY A 162 5.16 3.36 -24.69
CA GLY A 162 4.97 1.94 -24.43
C GLY A 162 6.27 1.20 -24.12
N LEU A 163 7.23 1.85 -23.46
CA LEU A 163 8.49 1.24 -23.01
C LEU A 163 8.29 0.36 -21.77
N SER A 164 9.28 -0.49 -21.48
CA SER A 164 9.21 -1.35 -20.31
C SER A 164 9.20 -0.56 -19.01
N ARG A 165 8.42 -1.02 -18.02
CA ARG A 165 8.34 -0.37 -16.71
C ARG A 165 9.73 -0.24 -16.09
N SER A 166 10.57 -1.27 -16.23
CA SER A 166 11.96 -1.25 -15.77
C SER A 166 12.79 -0.16 -16.45
N LEU A 167 12.65 0.03 -17.77
CA LEU A 167 13.40 1.06 -18.51
C LEU A 167 12.90 2.47 -18.17
N ILE A 168 11.58 2.66 -18.03
CA ILE A 168 10.97 3.92 -17.60
C ILE A 168 11.48 4.32 -16.22
N SER A 169 11.43 3.41 -15.25
CA SER A 169 11.93 3.67 -13.89
C SER A 169 13.44 3.94 -13.85
N LEU A 170 14.22 3.28 -14.71
CA LEU A 170 15.66 3.51 -14.82
C LEU A 170 15.98 4.92 -15.34
N ILE A 171 15.33 5.34 -16.43
CA ILE A 171 15.53 6.67 -17.04
C ILE A 171 15.03 7.79 -16.11
N ASN A 172 13.86 7.62 -15.50
CA ASN A 172 13.32 8.59 -14.55
C ASN A 172 14.22 8.70 -13.31
N GLY A 173 14.70 7.58 -12.78
CA GLY A 173 15.64 7.56 -11.64
C GLY A 173 16.97 8.24 -11.96
N GLU A 174 17.55 7.96 -13.13
CA GLU A 174 18.78 8.60 -13.62
C GLU A 174 18.61 10.12 -13.75
N SER A 175 17.56 10.57 -14.44
CA SER A 175 17.32 12.00 -14.67
C SER A 175 17.07 12.77 -13.38
N LEU A 176 16.30 12.22 -12.43
CA LEU A 176 16.08 12.85 -11.12
C LEU A 176 17.39 12.98 -10.33
N MET A 177 18.13 11.89 -10.18
CA MET A 177 19.36 11.90 -9.39
C MET A 177 20.44 12.77 -10.05
N THR A 178 20.54 12.75 -11.38
CA THR A 178 21.48 13.59 -12.14
C THR A 178 21.14 15.07 -11.99
N SER A 179 19.86 15.45 -12.05
CA SER A 179 19.41 16.83 -11.84
C SER A 179 19.76 17.34 -10.45
N VAL A 180 19.55 16.53 -9.40
CA VAL A 180 19.88 16.90 -8.02
C VAL A 180 21.40 17.01 -7.82
N ILE A 181 22.18 16.03 -8.30
CA ILE A 181 23.65 16.08 -8.19
C ILE A 181 24.20 17.30 -8.94
N SER A 182 23.71 17.57 -10.15
CA SER A 182 24.14 18.75 -10.93
C SER A 182 23.91 20.06 -10.17
N LEU A 183 22.75 20.19 -9.52
CA LEU A 183 22.41 21.36 -8.72
C LEU A 183 23.30 21.48 -7.48
N ILE A 184 23.52 20.38 -6.74
CA ILE A 184 24.41 20.37 -5.57
C ILE A 184 25.84 20.74 -5.99
N THR A 185 26.33 20.22 -7.12
CA THR A 185 27.65 20.58 -7.62
C THR A 185 27.73 22.05 -8.00
N PHE A 186 26.69 22.59 -8.67
CA PHE A 186 26.63 23.99 -9.05
C PHE A 186 26.64 24.92 -7.83
N THR A 187 25.77 24.69 -6.84
CA THR A 187 25.72 25.51 -5.61
C THR A 187 27.00 25.39 -4.80
N SER A 188 27.58 24.18 -4.69
CA SER A 188 28.84 23.97 -3.99
C SER A 188 30.01 24.72 -4.64
N ILE A 189 30.05 24.81 -5.98
CA ILE A 189 31.06 25.59 -6.70
C ILE A 189 30.87 27.09 -6.45
N MET A 190 29.62 27.58 -6.45
CA MET A 190 29.32 28.98 -6.14
C MET A 190 29.70 29.35 -4.70
N ASP A 191 29.37 28.51 -3.72
CA ASP A 191 29.69 28.72 -2.30
C ASP A 191 31.20 28.65 -2.00
N PHE A 192 31.92 27.80 -2.75
CA PHE A 192 33.36 27.60 -2.55
C PHE A 192 34.20 28.81 -2.96
N ASP A 193 33.90 29.44 -4.09
CA ASP A 193 34.65 30.61 -4.57
C ASP A 193 34.51 31.80 -3.60
N GLN A 194 33.33 31.94 -2.97
CA GLN A 194 33.09 32.91 -1.90
C GLN A 194 33.99 32.69 -0.68
N ARG A 195 34.29 31.43 -0.32
CA ARG A 195 35.18 31.08 0.79
C ARG A 195 36.67 31.21 0.44
N LEU A 196 37.04 31.00 -0.82
CA LEU A 196 38.43 31.10 -1.30
C LEU A 196 38.99 32.53 -1.18
N GLN A 197 38.14 33.56 -1.24
CA GLN A 197 38.55 34.94 -0.97
C GLN A 197 38.85 35.23 0.51
N SER A 198 38.41 34.37 1.44
CA SER A 198 38.51 34.60 2.89
C SER A 198 39.68 33.86 3.56
N LYS A 199 40.08 32.67 3.11
CA LYS A 199 41.21 31.92 3.69
C LYS A 199 41.97 31.12 2.64
N ARG A 200 43.25 31.45 2.48
CA ARG A 200 44.20 30.74 1.60
C ARG A 200 45.05 29.81 2.47
N ASN A 201 44.75 28.51 2.50
CA ASN A 201 45.67 27.42 2.87
C ASN A 201 45.15 26.05 2.36
N HIS A 202 46.08 25.15 2.00
CA HIS A 202 45.90 23.79 1.43
C HIS A 202 45.17 22.84 2.42
N THR A 203 44.38 21.81 2.06
CA THR A 203 44.26 20.89 0.91
C THR A 203 42.86 20.95 0.27
N LEU A 204 42.76 21.62 -0.88
CA LEU A 204 41.48 22.08 -1.45
C LEU A 204 40.56 20.94 -1.94
N ALA A 205 41.09 19.82 -2.42
CA ALA A 205 40.26 18.76 -3.01
C ALA A 205 39.54 17.90 -1.95
N GLU A 206 40.18 17.60 -0.83
CA GLU A 206 39.60 16.78 0.25
C GLU A 206 38.52 17.54 1.03
N GLU A 207 38.69 18.85 1.27
CA GLU A 207 37.64 19.67 1.89
C GLU A 207 36.41 19.84 0.98
N ILE A 208 36.60 19.97 -0.34
CA ILE A 208 35.48 20.08 -1.29
C ILE A 208 34.71 18.76 -1.36
N VAL A 209 35.42 17.64 -1.53
CA VAL A 209 34.78 16.32 -1.61
C VAL A 209 34.13 15.93 -0.28
N GLY A 210 34.80 16.22 0.84
CA GLY A 210 34.25 16.02 2.18
C GLY A 210 33.02 16.89 2.46
N GLY A 211 33.05 18.16 2.04
CA GLY A 211 31.93 19.09 2.14
C GLY A 211 30.70 18.61 1.37
N ILE A 212 30.87 18.29 0.07
CA ILE A 212 29.80 17.78 -0.79
C ILE A 212 29.24 16.45 -0.27
N CYS A 213 30.13 15.52 0.14
CA CYS A 213 29.71 14.23 0.68
C CYS A 213 28.91 14.40 1.99
N SER A 214 29.35 15.28 2.88
CA SER A 214 28.63 15.60 4.12
C SER A 214 27.25 16.22 3.83
N TYR A 215 27.16 17.11 2.83
CA TYR A 215 25.95 17.79 2.42
C TYR A 215 24.91 16.81 1.86
N ILE A 216 25.35 15.87 1.01
CA ILE A 216 24.51 14.79 0.45
C ILE A 216 24.04 13.85 1.57
N ILE A 217 24.95 13.36 2.42
CA ILE A 217 24.61 12.41 3.50
C ILE A 217 23.63 13.04 4.50
N ALA A 218 23.87 14.29 4.91
CA ALA A 218 23.02 14.99 5.86
C ALA A 218 21.59 15.20 5.30
N SER A 219 21.49 15.68 4.05
CA SER A 219 20.21 15.84 3.36
C SER A 219 19.48 14.49 3.20
N PHE A 220 20.22 13.41 2.95
CA PHE A 220 19.64 12.08 2.82
C PHE A 220 19.03 11.55 4.12
N LEU A 221 19.79 11.64 5.22
CA LEU A 221 19.31 11.21 6.54
C LEU A 221 18.12 12.05 7.02
N PHE A 222 18.16 13.37 6.77
CA PHE A 222 17.05 14.26 7.13
C PHE A 222 15.80 14.00 6.28
N GLY A 223 15.95 13.65 5.00
CA GLY A 223 14.85 13.20 4.14
C GLY A 223 14.15 11.95 4.66
N ILE A 224 14.92 10.95 5.12
CA ILE A 224 14.34 9.74 5.74
C ILE A 224 13.58 10.08 7.03
N LEU A 225 14.18 10.92 7.88
CA LEU A 225 13.57 11.32 9.16
C LEU A 225 12.26 12.09 8.94
N SER A 226 12.28 13.08 8.05
CA SER A 226 11.12 13.92 7.72
C SER A 226 10.01 13.12 7.04
N SER A 227 10.32 12.19 6.15
CA SER A 227 9.32 11.26 5.57
C SER A 227 8.65 10.41 6.65
N LYS A 228 9.41 9.88 7.62
CA LYS A 228 8.84 9.10 8.73
C LYS A 228 7.97 9.95 9.65
N LEU A 229 8.35 11.20 9.86
CA LEU A 229 7.55 12.16 10.62
C LEU A 229 6.22 12.46 9.91
N ILE A 230 6.25 12.74 8.60
CA ILE A 230 5.03 12.96 7.80
C ILE A 230 4.12 11.72 7.87
N GLN A 231 4.66 10.52 7.69
CA GLN A 231 3.90 9.27 7.79
C GLN A 231 3.25 9.09 9.16
N PHE A 232 4.00 9.34 10.24
CA PHE A 232 3.46 9.28 11.60
C PHE A 232 2.31 10.28 11.79
N TRP A 233 2.48 11.52 11.36
CA TRP A 233 1.44 12.55 11.45
C TRP A 233 0.21 12.19 10.62
N MET A 234 0.40 11.71 9.39
CA MET A 234 -0.69 11.28 8.51
C MET A 234 -1.48 10.10 9.09
N SER A 235 -0.83 9.19 9.83
CA SER A 235 -1.55 8.10 10.51
C SER A 235 -2.50 8.56 11.62
N THR A 236 -2.43 9.81 12.06
CA THR A 236 -3.26 10.33 13.16
C THR A 236 -4.47 11.15 12.71
N VAL A 237 -4.38 11.76 11.52
CA VAL A 237 -5.42 12.60 10.92
C VAL A 237 -6.16 11.72 9.91
N PHE A 238 -7.46 11.50 10.10
CA PHE A 238 -8.29 10.73 9.16
C PHE A 238 -9.57 11.51 8.89
N GLY A 239 -9.94 11.68 7.61
CA GLY A 239 -11.33 11.98 7.22
C GLY A 239 -11.63 13.32 6.56
N ASP A 240 -10.64 14.10 6.09
CA ASP A 240 -10.88 15.26 5.21
C ASP A 240 -9.73 15.46 4.20
N ASP A 241 -9.92 15.05 2.94
CA ASP A 241 -8.87 15.04 1.90
C ASP A 241 -8.27 16.41 1.62
N VAL A 242 -9.06 17.48 1.72
CA VAL A 242 -8.61 18.86 1.46
C VAL A 242 -7.65 19.36 2.55
N ASN A 243 -7.96 19.06 3.82
CA ASN A 243 -7.10 19.43 4.95
C ASN A 243 -5.77 18.68 4.89
N HIS A 244 -5.80 17.42 4.42
CA HIS A 244 -4.61 16.63 4.17
C HIS A 244 -3.72 17.25 3.10
N ILE A 245 -4.28 17.65 1.96
CA ILE A 245 -3.53 18.30 0.88
C ILE A 245 -2.88 19.60 1.39
N SER A 246 -3.63 20.46 2.08
CA SER A 246 -3.14 21.73 2.61
C SER A 246 -1.99 21.56 3.62
N LEU A 247 -2.11 20.56 4.51
CA LEU A 247 -1.11 20.27 5.52
C LEU A 247 0.18 19.70 4.89
N ILE A 248 0.07 18.77 3.95
CA ILE A 248 1.23 18.22 3.23
C ILE A 248 1.96 19.32 2.46
N PHE A 249 1.22 20.17 1.74
CA PHE A 249 1.77 21.32 1.05
C PHE A 249 2.56 22.24 2.00
N SER A 250 1.98 22.55 3.16
CA SER A 250 2.61 23.43 4.16
C SER A 250 3.88 22.80 4.77
N ILE A 251 3.85 21.52 5.13
CA ILE A 251 4.99 20.80 5.70
C ILE A 251 6.13 20.67 4.70
N LEU A 252 5.81 20.46 3.42
CA LEU A 252 6.80 20.33 2.36
C LEU A 252 7.68 21.59 2.25
N TYR A 253 7.07 22.77 2.19
CA TYR A 253 7.83 24.03 2.16
C TYR A 253 8.58 24.28 3.47
N LEU A 254 8.01 23.88 4.61
CA LEU A 254 8.70 23.99 5.90
C LEU A 254 9.97 23.12 5.94
N ILE A 255 9.92 21.89 5.43
CA ILE A 255 11.09 21.01 5.30
C ILE A 255 12.14 21.66 4.39
N PHE A 256 11.72 22.15 3.23
CA PHE A 256 12.61 22.81 2.28
C PHE A 256 13.38 23.97 2.94
N TYR A 257 12.66 24.91 3.58
CA TYR A 257 13.32 26.07 4.20
C TYR A 257 14.16 25.71 5.42
N ILE A 258 13.78 24.71 6.23
CA ILE A 258 14.62 24.22 7.34
C ILE A 258 15.94 23.66 6.82
N CYS A 259 15.92 22.87 5.74
CA CYS A 259 17.13 22.34 5.14
C CYS A 259 18.06 23.46 4.68
N GLU A 260 17.54 24.45 3.96
CA GLU A 260 18.31 25.59 3.48
C GLU A 260 18.93 26.39 4.64
N LEU A 261 18.22 26.54 5.77
CA LEU A 261 18.74 27.23 6.97
C LEU A 261 19.86 26.48 7.67
N VAL A 262 19.82 25.15 7.68
CA VAL A 262 20.84 24.30 8.31
C VAL A 262 22.08 24.14 7.42
N GLY A 263 22.02 24.61 6.17
CA GLY A 263 23.07 24.37 5.18
C GLY A 263 23.04 22.94 4.65
N MET A 264 21.84 22.39 4.42
CA MET A 264 21.57 21.14 3.70
C MET A 264 20.84 21.44 2.38
N SER A 265 20.73 20.46 1.48
CA SER A 265 19.97 20.63 0.24
C SER A 265 18.48 20.43 0.51
N GLY A 266 17.70 21.50 0.41
CA GLY A 266 16.24 21.40 0.49
C GLY A 266 15.67 20.54 -0.64
N ILE A 267 16.17 20.72 -1.87
CA ILE A 267 15.67 20.00 -3.05
C ILE A 267 15.96 18.51 -2.98
N PHE A 268 17.17 18.10 -2.59
CA PHE A 268 17.48 16.68 -2.44
C PHE A 268 16.67 16.02 -1.33
N THR A 269 16.50 16.72 -0.20
CA THR A 269 15.65 16.24 0.90
C THR A 269 14.22 16.01 0.42
N LEU A 270 13.65 16.96 -0.34
CA LEU A 270 12.29 16.81 -0.88
C LEU A 270 12.16 15.69 -1.90
N ALA A 271 13.15 15.47 -2.75
CA ALA A 271 13.16 14.34 -3.67
C ALA A 271 13.11 13.00 -2.90
N ILE A 272 13.85 12.88 -1.79
CA ILE A 272 13.83 11.70 -0.94
C ILE A 272 12.49 11.55 -0.21
N VAL A 273 11.92 12.65 0.29
CA VAL A 273 10.59 12.65 0.91
C VAL A 273 9.54 12.20 -0.10
N GLY A 274 9.55 12.71 -1.34
CA GLY A 274 8.63 12.30 -2.41
C GLY A 274 8.75 10.81 -2.74
N LEU A 275 9.99 10.32 -2.94
CA LEU A 275 10.25 8.90 -3.19
C LEU A 275 9.78 8.02 -2.02
N LEU A 276 10.06 8.40 -0.77
CA LEU A 276 9.70 7.57 0.39
C LEU A 276 8.21 7.62 0.71
N LEU A 277 7.54 8.76 0.50
CA LEU A 277 6.09 8.86 0.66
C LEU A 277 5.37 7.96 -0.33
N ASN A 278 5.81 7.88 -1.60
CA ASN A 278 5.21 6.94 -2.53
C ASN A 278 5.44 5.46 -2.14
N SER A 279 6.57 5.16 -1.46
CA SER A 279 6.93 3.78 -1.08
C SER A 279 6.11 3.18 0.06
N THR A 280 5.50 4.03 0.87
CA THR A 280 4.76 3.62 2.05
C THR A 280 3.38 4.24 2.04
N SER A 281 2.36 3.39 2.06
CA SER A 281 0.98 3.76 2.42
C SER A 281 0.29 4.89 1.65
N PHE A 282 0.89 5.50 0.63
CA PHE A 282 0.37 6.70 -0.04
C PHE A 282 -0.13 6.43 -1.47
N LYS A 283 -0.07 5.17 -1.94
CA LYS A 283 -0.67 4.71 -3.21
C LYS A 283 -1.93 3.86 -3.01
N ALA A 284 -2.49 3.84 -1.79
CA ALA A 284 -3.71 3.07 -1.55
C ALA A 284 -4.55 3.58 -0.36
N ALA A 285 -4.08 4.45 0.54
CA ALA A 285 -4.81 4.73 1.78
C ALA A 285 -5.92 5.79 1.63
N ILE A 286 -5.95 6.52 0.52
CA ILE A 286 -6.91 7.61 0.31
C ILE A 286 -7.56 7.44 -1.06
N GLU A 287 -8.71 8.07 -1.30
CA GLU A 287 -9.23 8.36 -2.65
C GLU A 287 -8.21 9.29 -3.38
N GLU A 288 -7.04 8.75 -3.71
CA GLU A 288 -5.77 9.42 -4.06
C GLU A 288 -5.72 10.00 -5.47
N THR A 289 -6.76 9.80 -6.29
CA THR A 289 -6.84 10.47 -7.58
C THR A 289 -6.76 11.97 -7.37
N LEU A 290 -7.44 12.52 -6.35
CA LEU A 290 -7.45 13.96 -6.07
C LEU A 290 -6.07 14.52 -5.68
N LEU A 291 -5.27 13.78 -4.93
CA LEU A 291 -3.96 14.25 -4.47
C LEU A 291 -2.92 14.20 -5.60
N LEU A 292 -2.88 13.09 -6.34
CA LEU A 292 -2.02 12.98 -7.53
C LEU A 292 -2.45 13.98 -8.61
N GLU A 293 -3.75 14.15 -8.83
CA GLU A 293 -4.32 15.18 -9.72
C GLU A 293 -3.95 16.59 -9.25
N PHE A 294 -3.96 16.86 -7.94
CA PHE A 294 -3.57 18.17 -7.40
C PHE A 294 -2.08 18.48 -7.64
N TRP A 295 -1.18 17.54 -7.37
CA TRP A 295 0.26 17.75 -7.60
C TRP A 295 0.60 17.86 -9.09
N THR A 296 -0.02 17.02 -9.93
CA THR A 296 0.15 17.12 -11.38
C THR A 296 -0.41 18.43 -11.92
N PHE A 297 -1.55 18.92 -11.41
CA PHE A 297 -2.08 20.25 -11.70
C PHE A 297 -1.09 21.37 -11.32
N LEU A 298 -0.59 21.36 -10.08
CA LEU A 298 0.32 22.38 -9.57
C LEU A 298 1.64 22.40 -10.35
N SER A 299 2.18 21.22 -10.66
CA SER A 299 3.39 21.07 -11.48
C SER A 299 3.19 21.58 -12.90
N ARG A 300 2.01 21.33 -13.51
CA ARG A 300 1.67 21.83 -14.85
C ARG A 300 1.59 23.35 -14.87
N ILE A 301 1.03 23.98 -13.84
CA ILE A 301 1.03 25.46 -13.69
C ILE A 301 2.46 26.00 -13.54
N ALA A 302 3.25 25.42 -12.64
CA ALA A 302 4.64 25.83 -12.41
C ALA A 302 5.42 25.81 -13.73
N PHE A 303 5.23 24.77 -14.52
CA PHE A 303 5.88 24.61 -15.82
C PHE A 303 5.50 25.68 -16.85
N LEU A 304 4.20 25.99 -16.96
CA LEU A 304 3.71 27.04 -17.86
C LEU A 304 4.31 28.40 -17.52
N MET A 305 4.40 28.72 -16.22
CA MET A 305 4.98 29.97 -15.74
C MET A 305 6.48 30.03 -15.97
N VAL A 306 7.22 28.96 -15.67
CA VAL A 306 8.68 28.92 -15.75
C VAL A 306 9.19 29.18 -17.17
N PHE A 307 8.67 28.47 -18.18
CA PHE A 307 9.15 28.63 -19.56
C PHE A 307 8.78 29.99 -20.16
N THR A 308 7.60 30.53 -19.81
CA THR A 308 7.20 31.87 -20.25
C THR A 308 8.08 32.94 -19.61
N PHE A 309 8.36 32.83 -18.31
CA PHE A 309 9.22 33.74 -17.58
C PHE A 309 10.66 33.74 -18.11
N PHE A 310 11.22 32.56 -18.40
CA PHE A 310 12.53 32.46 -19.06
C PHE A 310 12.55 33.11 -20.43
N GLY A 311 11.47 32.95 -21.21
CA GLY A 311 11.31 33.61 -22.50
C GLY A 311 11.37 35.14 -22.40
N LEU A 312 10.98 35.73 -21.27
CA LEU A 312 11.05 37.17 -21.00
C LEU A 312 12.45 37.61 -20.56
N LEU A 313 13.04 36.94 -19.56
CA LEU A 313 14.29 37.38 -18.95
C LEU A 313 15.51 37.21 -19.87
N ILE A 314 15.51 36.18 -20.71
CA ILE A 314 16.70 35.82 -21.49
C ILE A 314 16.99 36.85 -22.59
N PRO A 315 16.04 37.25 -23.45
CA PRO A 315 16.29 38.30 -24.45
C PRO A 315 16.72 39.62 -23.80
N ALA A 316 16.15 40.00 -22.65
CA ALA A 316 16.48 41.23 -21.95
C ALA A 316 17.98 41.32 -21.58
N HIS A 317 18.60 40.22 -21.15
CA HIS A 317 20.03 40.17 -20.78
C HIS A 317 20.98 39.79 -21.92
N THR A 318 20.48 39.14 -22.98
CA THR A 318 21.34 38.55 -24.03
C THR A 318 21.37 39.36 -25.32
N TYR A 319 20.37 40.22 -25.57
CA TYR A 319 20.24 40.98 -26.82
C TYR A 319 21.50 41.77 -27.22
N LEU A 320 22.25 42.31 -26.26
CA LEU A 320 23.43 43.13 -26.51
C LEU A 320 24.71 42.36 -26.85
N TYR A 321 24.75 41.04 -26.60
CA TYR A 321 25.99 40.25 -26.65
C TYR A 321 25.97 39.07 -27.61
N ILE A 322 24.84 38.79 -28.28
CA ILE A 322 24.68 37.64 -29.17
C ILE A 322 25.20 37.96 -30.58
N GLU A 323 26.04 37.08 -31.11
CA GLU A 323 26.40 37.02 -32.53
C GLU A 323 25.83 35.76 -33.19
N PHE A 324 25.62 35.78 -34.51
CA PHE A 324 25.15 34.59 -35.25
C PHE A 324 26.07 33.37 -35.12
N VAL A 325 27.36 33.60 -34.79
CA VAL A 325 28.36 32.56 -34.55
C VAL A 325 28.02 31.73 -33.29
N ASP A 326 27.34 32.32 -32.30
CA ASP A 326 26.99 31.65 -31.05
C ASP A 326 25.96 30.52 -31.25
N ILE A 327 25.12 30.63 -32.28
CA ILE A 327 24.15 29.59 -32.67
C ILE A 327 24.90 28.34 -33.17
N TYR A 328 25.93 28.54 -33.99
CA TYR A 328 26.79 27.45 -34.46
C TYR A 328 27.52 26.75 -33.31
N HIS A 329 28.07 27.51 -32.35
CA HIS A 329 28.71 26.95 -31.16
C HIS A 329 27.72 26.13 -30.31
N SER A 330 26.48 26.60 -30.15
CA SER A 330 25.44 25.89 -29.40
C SER A 330 25.06 24.56 -30.06
N LEU A 331 24.95 24.55 -31.40
CA LEU A 331 24.68 23.35 -32.18
C LEU A 331 25.83 22.32 -32.05
N ASN A 332 27.08 22.79 -32.09
CA ASN A 332 28.24 21.94 -31.86
C ASN A 332 28.24 21.33 -30.45
N ILE A 333 27.97 22.15 -29.42
CA ILE A 333 27.84 21.68 -28.03
C ILE A 333 26.74 20.61 -27.93
N TYR A 334 25.59 20.79 -28.59
CA TYR A 334 24.53 19.79 -28.59
C TYR A 334 24.98 18.43 -29.14
N PHE A 335 25.58 18.41 -30.33
CA PHE A 335 26.04 17.15 -30.93
C PHE A 335 27.15 16.47 -30.11
N THR A 336 28.08 17.25 -29.56
CA THR A 336 29.16 16.70 -28.75
C THR A 336 28.65 16.11 -27.44
N LEU A 337 27.66 16.74 -26.79
CA LEU A 337 27.03 16.22 -25.57
C LEU A 337 26.38 14.84 -25.80
N ILE A 338 25.67 14.65 -26.91
CA ILE A 338 25.06 13.36 -27.26
C ILE A 338 26.15 12.28 -27.41
N VAL A 339 27.24 12.60 -28.11
CA VAL A 339 28.35 11.66 -28.33
C VAL A 339 29.04 11.32 -27.01
N LEU A 340 29.31 12.31 -26.16
CA LEU A 340 29.95 12.09 -24.85
C LEU A 340 29.06 11.23 -23.94
N ARG A 341 27.74 11.46 -23.93
CA ARG A 341 26.80 10.64 -23.16
C ARG A 341 26.70 9.21 -23.69
N PHE A 342 26.69 9.03 -25.00
CA PHE A 342 26.72 7.69 -25.60
C PHE A 342 27.99 6.94 -25.18
N LEU A 343 29.14 7.62 -25.19
CA LEU A 343 30.42 7.05 -24.76
C LEU A 343 30.42 6.67 -23.27
N THR A 344 29.87 7.53 -22.39
CA THR A 344 29.84 7.26 -20.93
C THR A 344 28.98 6.04 -20.60
N LEU A 345 27.79 5.94 -21.20
CA LEU A 345 26.89 4.82 -20.96
C LEU A 345 27.40 3.51 -21.60
N LEU A 346 28.05 3.59 -22.77
CA LEU A 346 28.69 2.43 -23.39
C LEU A 346 29.83 1.89 -22.52
N LEU A 347 30.66 2.77 -21.94
CA LEU A 347 31.74 2.40 -21.03
C LEU A 347 31.21 1.73 -19.74
N MET A 348 30.04 2.17 -19.26
CA MET A 348 29.39 1.62 -18.06
C MET A 348 28.57 0.36 -18.32
N SER A 349 28.16 0.11 -19.57
CA SER A 349 27.37 -1.06 -19.98
C SER A 349 27.87 -2.42 -19.45
N PRO A 350 29.17 -2.78 -19.50
CA PRO A 350 29.64 -4.07 -18.99
C PRO A 350 29.44 -4.22 -17.48
N VAL A 351 29.53 -3.12 -16.72
CA VAL A 351 29.31 -3.13 -15.26
C VAL A 351 27.81 -3.23 -14.96
N LEU A 352 26.99 -2.47 -15.69
CA LEU A 352 25.52 -2.47 -15.53
C LEU A 352 24.89 -3.83 -15.81
N SER A 353 25.41 -4.55 -16.81
CA SER A 353 24.95 -5.89 -17.17
C SER A 353 25.18 -6.96 -16.08
N ARG A 354 26.12 -6.72 -15.15
CA ARG A 354 26.44 -7.67 -14.05
C ARG A 354 25.67 -7.40 -12.76
N VAL A 355 25.26 -6.15 -12.54
CA VAL A 355 24.71 -5.69 -11.24
C VAL A 355 23.18 -5.81 -11.19
N GLY A 356 22.49 -5.92 -12.32
CA GLY A 356 21.02 -6.02 -12.33
C GLY A 356 20.44 -6.70 -13.56
N HIS A 357 19.26 -6.23 -14.00
CA HIS A 357 18.53 -6.77 -15.15
C HIS A 357 19.32 -6.66 -16.45
N GLU A 358 18.98 -7.51 -17.44
CA GLU A 358 19.63 -7.58 -18.75
C GLU A 358 19.71 -6.18 -19.40
N PHE A 359 20.92 -5.62 -19.43
CA PHE A 359 21.18 -4.28 -19.95
C PHE A 359 21.75 -4.38 -21.37
N SER A 360 20.94 -4.01 -22.37
CA SER A 360 21.29 -4.13 -23.80
C SER A 360 21.78 -2.81 -24.39
N TRP A 361 22.55 -2.86 -25.49
CA TRP A 361 22.95 -1.67 -26.24
C TRP A 361 21.74 -0.86 -26.76
N ARG A 362 20.60 -1.54 -27.01
CA ARG A 362 19.36 -0.88 -27.41
C ARG A 362 18.82 0.02 -26.31
N TRP A 363 18.96 -0.40 -25.05
CA TRP A 363 18.60 0.42 -23.88
C TRP A 363 19.51 1.64 -23.79
N VAL A 364 20.83 1.46 -23.97
CA VAL A 364 21.79 2.58 -23.99
C VAL A 364 21.37 3.65 -25.00
N PHE A 365 21.04 3.26 -26.23
CA PHE A 365 20.63 4.21 -27.25
C PHE A 365 19.35 4.97 -26.86
N ILE A 366 18.34 4.28 -26.35
CA ILE A 366 17.11 4.95 -25.88
C ILE A 366 17.40 5.89 -24.71
N MET A 367 18.22 5.48 -23.74
CA MET A 367 18.54 6.33 -22.59
C MET A 367 19.22 7.63 -23.02
N VAL A 368 20.14 7.58 -24.01
CA VAL A 368 20.75 8.79 -24.60
C VAL A 368 19.71 9.67 -25.29
N CYS A 369 18.85 9.09 -26.13
CA CYS A 369 17.81 9.84 -26.84
C CYS A 369 16.69 10.37 -25.93
N SER A 370 16.52 9.78 -24.75
CA SER A 370 15.46 10.12 -23.82
C SER A 370 15.78 11.32 -22.94
N GLU A 371 17.05 11.73 -22.85
CA GLU A 371 17.44 12.88 -22.04
C GLU A 371 16.76 14.16 -22.55
N MET A 372 15.91 14.74 -21.72
CA MET A 372 15.38 16.09 -21.94
C MET A 372 16.11 17.06 -21.02
N LYS A 373 16.49 18.21 -21.56
CA LYS A 373 16.94 19.36 -20.75
C LYS A 373 15.75 20.27 -20.53
N GLY A 374 15.74 20.98 -19.40
CA GLY A 374 14.60 21.84 -19.08
C GLY A 374 14.86 22.75 -17.90
N MET A 375 13.94 22.73 -16.93
CA MET A 375 13.86 23.69 -15.84
C MET A 375 15.14 23.80 -15.00
N PRO A 376 15.78 22.69 -14.55
CA PRO A 376 17.00 22.78 -13.74
C PRO A 376 18.17 23.45 -14.48
N ASN A 377 18.37 23.10 -15.75
CA ASN A 377 19.42 23.65 -16.61
C ASN A 377 19.26 25.17 -16.78
N ILE A 378 18.07 25.63 -17.15
CA ILE A 378 17.80 27.05 -17.37
C ILE A 378 17.89 27.83 -16.05
N ASN A 379 17.37 27.28 -14.94
CA ASN A 379 17.46 27.91 -13.62
C ASN A 379 18.90 28.18 -13.19
N MET A 380 19.79 27.19 -13.34
CA MET A 380 21.20 27.37 -12.97
C MET A 380 21.90 28.38 -13.88
N ALA A 381 21.59 28.37 -15.18
CA ALA A 381 22.10 29.36 -16.12
C ALA A 381 21.65 30.79 -15.78
N LEU A 382 20.38 30.96 -15.39
CA LEU A 382 19.80 32.24 -14.99
C LEU A 382 20.39 32.74 -13.66
N LEU A 383 20.53 31.84 -12.67
CA LEU A 383 21.13 32.16 -11.38
C LEU A 383 22.58 32.64 -11.52
N LEU A 384 23.35 32.05 -12.46
CA LEU A 384 24.69 32.52 -12.78
C LEU A 384 24.66 33.91 -13.43
N ALA A 385 23.76 34.13 -14.39
CA ALA A 385 23.69 35.38 -15.14
C ALA A 385 23.29 36.58 -14.28
N TYR A 386 22.33 36.40 -13.37
CA TYR A 386 21.82 37.45 -12.47
C TYR A 386 22.54 37.52 -11.13
N SER A 387 23.57 36.70 -10.90
CA SER A 387 24.37 36.82 -9.68
C SER A 387 25.24 38.09 -9.71
N ASP A 388 25.09 38.94 -8.70
CA ASP A 388 25.93 40.13 -8.44
C ASP A 388 27.38 39.77 -8.06
N LEU A 389 27.65 38.48 -7.88
CA LEU A 389 28.96 37.97 -7.54
C LEU A 389 29.93 38.15 -8.72
N TYR A 390 31.22 38.42 -8.42
CA TYR A 390 32.32 38.70 -9.38
C TYR A 390 32.71 37.48 -10.26
N PHE A 391 31.75 36.67 -10.70
CA PHE A 391 31.94 35.50 -11.56
C PHE A 391 32.16 35.89 -13.03
N GLY A 392 33.29 36.54 -13.30
CA GLY A 392 33.74 36.98 -14.61
C GLY A 392 32.91 38.09 -15.25
N SER A 393 33.14 38.34 -16.54
CA SER A 393 32.56 39.48 -17.26
C SER A 393 31.09 39.24 -17.63
N ASP A 394 30.30 40.31 -17.72
CA ASP A 394 28.87 40.23 -18.10
C ASP A 394 28.67 39.58 -19.47
N LYS A 395 29.65 39.74 -20.37
CA LYS A 395 29.68 39.04 -21.67
C LYS A 395 29.76 37.52 -21.50
N GLU A 396 30.66 37.01 -20.65
CA GLU A 396 30.80 35.56 -20.42
C GLU A 396 29.54 34.97 -19.76
N LYS A 397 28.97 35.69 -18.78
CA LYS A 397 27.72 35.31 -18.11
C LYS A 397 26.55 35.22 -19.11
N SER A 398 26.43 36.22 -19.99
CA SER A 398 25.41 36.28 -21.03
C SER A 398 25.58 35.17 -22.08
N GLN A 399 26.83 34.86 -22.48
CA GLN A 399 27.13 33.77 -23.40
C GLN A 399 26.77 32.39 -22.80
N ILE A 400 27.12 32.14 -21.53
CA ILE A 400 26.75 30.90 -20.84
C ILE A 400 25.22 30.74 -20.78
N LEU A 401 24.50 31.81 -20.45
CA LEU A 401 23.05 31.82 -20.41
C LEU A 401 22.46 31.47 -21.79
N PHE A 402 22.93 32.14 -22.84
CA PHE A 402 22.45 31.92 -24.20
C PHE A 402 22.72 30.49 -24.68
N HIS A 403 23.96 29.99 -24.55
CA HIS A 403 24.31 28.63 -24.97
C HIS A 403 23.56 27.56 -24.17
N GLY A 404 23.45 27.72 -22.84
CA GLY A 404 22.76 26.76 -21.98
C GLY A 404 21.27 26.62 -22.32
N VAL A 405 20.61 27.73 -22.63
CA VAL A 405 19.19 27.77 -23.02
C VAL A 405 19.00 27.28 -24.45
N LEU A 406 19.84 27.72 -25.40
CA LEU A 406 19.70 27.30 -26.79
C LEU A 406 19.92 25.80 -26.95
N VAL A 407 20.91 25.23 -26.25
CA VAL A 407 21.09 23.77 -26.17
C VAL A 407 19.85 23.08 -25.58
N CYS A 408 19.19 23.69 -24.58
CA CYS A 408 17.95 23.19 -24.00
C CYS A 408 16.78 23.16 -25.00
N LEU A 409 16.62 24.21 -25.80
CA LEU A 409 15.57 24.27 -26.83
C LEU A 409 15.83 23.26 -27.95
N ILE A 410 17.08 23.14 -28.39
CA ILE A 410 17.49 22.17 -29.42
C ILE A 410 17.21 20.74 -28.93
N THR A 411 17.59 20.39 -27.69
CA THR A 411 17.32 19.05 -27.15
C THR A 411 15.82 18.76 -27.09
N LEU A 412 14.99 19.71 -26.62
CA LEU A 412 13.55 19.51 -26.52
C LEU A 412 12.87 19.27 -27.86
N VAL A 413 13.26 20.01 -28.91
CA VAL A 413 12.70 19.82 -30.24
C VAL A 413 13.22 18.52 -30.86
N VAL A 414 14.54 18.35 -30.94
CA VAL A 414 15.15 17.24 -31.68
C VAL A 414 14.88 15.90 -31.00
N ASN A 415 15.04 15.79 -29.67
CA ASN A 415 14.86 14.52 -28.98
C ASN A 415 13.39 14.10 -28.95
N ARG A 416 12.43 15.03 -29.00
CA ARG A 416 10.99 14.71 -29.12
C ARG A 416 10.66 13.99 -30.42
N PHE A 417 11.33 14.29 -31.53
CA PHE A 417 11.17 13.59 -32.80
C PHE A 417 11.96 12.29 -32.87
N ILE A 418 13.21 12.29 -32.37
CA ILE A 418 14.09 11.11 -32.45
C ILE A 418 13.56 9.97 -31.56
N LEU A 419 13.08 10.28 -30.36
CA LEU A 419 12.75 9.26 -29.36
C LEU A 419 11.64 8.29 -29.81
N PRO A 420 10.46 8.72 -30.32
CA PRO A 420 9.45 7.79 -30.83
C PRO A 420 9.92 6.93 -32.00
N VAL A 421 10.72 7.51 -32.89
CA VAL A 421 11.30 6.81 -34.06
C VAL A 421 12.35 5.78 -33.60
N ALA A 422 13.18 6.12 -32.63
CA ALA A 422 14.16 5.20 -32.05
C ALA A 422 13.50 4.00 -31.38
N VAL A 423 12.41 4.22 -30.62
CA VAL A 423 11.66 3.15 -29.93
C VAL A 423 11.05 2.17 -30.93
N THR A 424 10.49 2.67 -32.03
CA THR A 424 9.87 1.85 -33.09
C THR A 424 10.92 1.05 -33.86
N ILE A 425 12.02 1.67 -34.29
CA ILE A 425 13.10 1.00 -35.03
C ILE A 425 13.79 -0.08 -34.18
N LEU A 426 14.02 0.17 -32.88
CA LEU A 426 14.70 -0.77 -31.99
C LEU A 426 13.81 -1.92 -31.49
N GLY A 427 12.51 -1.89 -31.81
CA GLY A 427 11.56 -2.90 -31.38
C GLY A 427 11.42 -3.02 -29.86
N LEU A 428 11.58 -1.90 -29.13
CA LEU A 428 11.54 -1.84 -27.67
C LEU A 428 10.16 -1.45 -27.10
N ARG A 429 9.12 -1.37 -27.94
CA ARG A 429 7.75 -1.30 -27.44
C ARG A 429 7.44 -2.59 -26.68
N ASP A 430 7.11 -2.45 -25.41
CA ASP A 430 6.79 -3.50 -24.45
C ASP A 430 5.49 -4.26 -24.79
N ALA A 431 4.86 -3.89 -25.90
CA ALA A 431 3.91 -4.72 -26.61
C ALA A 431 4.62 -5.92 -27.24
N THR A 432 5.01 -6.87 -26.39
CA THR A 432 4.96 -8.28 -26.79
C THR A 432 3.65 -8.48 -27.57
N SER A 433 3.70 -9.06 -28.78
CA SER A 433 2.53 -9.33 -29.65
C SER A 433 1.34 -9.89 -28.86
N THR A 434 1.60 -10.65 -27.80
CA THR A 434 0.62 -11.15 -26.82
C THR A 434 -0.15 -10.10 -26.00
N LYS A 435 0.45 -8.99 -25.54
CA LYS A 435 -0.27 -7.93 -24.79
C LYS A 435 -1.23 -7.17 -25.69
N TYR A 436 -0.77 -6.84 -26.88
CA TYR A 436 -1.57 -6.18 -27.91
C TYR A 436 -2.74 -7.07 -28.36
N LYS A 437 -2.46 -8.34 -28.70
CA LYS A 437 -3.47 -9.36 -29.00
C LYS A 437 -4.45 -9.53 -27.84
N SER A 438 -3.98 -9.51 -26.58
CA SER A 438 -4.86 -9.57 -25.41
C SER A 438 -5.86 -8.42 -25.38
N VAL A 439 -5.40 -7.18 -25.58
CA VAL A 439 -6.23 -5.97 -25.52
C VAL A 439 -7.26 -5.98 -26.65
N CYS A 440 -6.86 -6.35 -27.86
CA CYS A 440 -7.79 -6.53 -28.98
C CYS A 440 -8.84 -7.60 -28.68
N CYS A 441 -8.45 -8.78 -28.18
CA CYS A 441 -9.39 -9.83 -27.80
C CYS A 441 -10.34 -9.39 -26.67
N THR A 442 -9.86 -8.63 -25.67
CA THR A 442 -10.73 -8.10 -24.60
C THR A 442 -11.71 -7.06 -25.11
N PHE A 443 -11.29 -6.20 -26.03
CA PHE A 443 -12.17 -5.21 -26.63
C PHE A 443 -13.26 -5.88 -27.49
N GLN A 444 -12.89 -6.91 -28.26
CA GLN A 444 -13.85 -7.73 -29.00
C GLN A 444 -14.87 -8.38 -28.06
N HIS A 445 -14.41 -9.01 -26.98
CA HIS A 445 -15.30 -9.64 -26.01
C HIS A 445 -16.22 -8.62 -25.30
N PHE A 446 -15.68 -7.44 -24.94
CA PHE A 446 -16.47 -6.32 -24.41
C PHE A 446 -17.56 -5.87 -25.39
N GLN A 447 -17.22 -5.78 -26.68
CA GLN A 447 -18.16 -5.40 -27.73
C GLN A 447 -19.24 -6.48 -27.94
N GLU A 448 -18.88 -7.77 -27.85
CA GLU A 448 -19.83 -8.90 -27.86
C GLU A 448 -20.79 -8.87 -26.67
N LEU A 449 -20.28 -8.63 -25.46
CA LEU A 449 -21.10 -8.51 -24.25
C LEU A 449 -22.06 -7.33 -24.34
N THR A 450 -21.60 -6.19 -24.86
CA THR A 450 -22.43 -5.00 -25.07
C THR A 450 -23.55 -5.28 -26.07
N LYS A 451 -23.26 -5.98 -27.17
CA LYS A 451 -24.26 -6.44 -28.15
C LYS A 451 -25.24 -7.44 -27.54
N SER A 452 -24.76 -8.39 -26.74
CA SER A 452 -25.59 -9.38 -26.04
C SER A 452 -26.53 -8.71 -25.03
N ALA A 453 -26.02 -7.78 -24.23
CA ALA A 453 -26.83 -7.00 -23.29
C ALA A 453 -27.88 -6.15 -24.01
N ALA A 454 -27.50 -5.47 -25.10
CA ALA A 454 -28.45 -4.74 -25.93
C ALA A 454 -29.54 -5.67 -26.50
N SER A 455 -29.17 -6.88 -26.93
CA SER A 455 -30.14 -7.88 -27.41
C SER A 455 -31.10 -8.36 -26.33
N ALA A 456 -30.66 -8.48 -25.08
CA ALA A 456 -31.53 -8.82 -23.95
C ALA A 456 -32.50 -7.69 -23.61
N LEU A 457 -32.05 -6.44 -23.67
CA LEU A 457 -32.88 -5.25 -23.41
C LEU A 457 -33.96 -5.02 -24.48
N LYS A 458 -33.84 -5.62 -25.68
CA LYS A 458 -34.92 -5.62 -26.69
C LYS A 458 -36.23 -6.24 -26.19
N PHE A 459 -36.15 -7.12 -25.21
CA PHE A 459 -37.30 -7.80 -24.62
C PHE A 459 -37.93 -7.04 -23.45
N ASP A 460 -37.35 -5.91 -23.04
CA ASP A 460 -37.93 -5.08 -21.99
C ASP A 460 -39.17 -4.34 -22.52
N LYS A 461 -40.29 -4.49 -21.81
CA LYS A 461 -41.58 -3.89 -22.16
C LYS A 461 -41.47 -2.35 -22.21
N ASP A 462 -40.65 -1.76 -21.35
CA ASP A 462 -40.51 -0.31 -21.25
C ASP A 462 -39.68 0.27 -22.42
N LEU A 463 -38.93 -0.57 -23.15
CA LEU A 463 -38.06 -0.18 -24.27
C LEU A 463 -38.62 -0.59 -25.65
N ALA A 464 -39.85 -1.10 -25.73
CA ALA A 464 -40.44 -1.66 -26.95
C ALA A 464 -40.51 -0.69 -28.15
N ASN A 465 -40.52 0.63 -27.89
CA ASN A 465 -40.59 1.67 -28.93
C ASN A 465 -39.21 2.28 -29.28
N ALA A 466 -38.10 1.75 -28.76
CA ALA A 466 -36.76 2.27 -29.05
C ALA A 466 -36.28 1.86 -30.47
N ASP A 467 -35.58 2.77 -31.16
CA ASP A 467 -34.94 2.46 -32.45
C ASP A 467 -33.61 1.72 -32.24
N TRP A 468 -33.69 0.40 -32.26
CA TRP A 468 -32.55 -0.49 -32.06
C TRP A 468 -31.49 -0.40 -33.16
N ASN A 469 -31.82 0.07 -34.36
CA ASN A 469 -30.84 0.24 -35.43
C ASN A 469 -29.92 1.44 -35.15
N MET A 470 -30.48 2.53 -34.61
CA MET A 470 -29.69 3.68 -34.18
C MET A 470 -28.82 3.33 -32.97
N ILE A 471 -29.35 2.54 -32.03
CA ILE A 471 -28.61 2.05 -30.86
C ILE A 471 -27.45 1.15 -31.28
N GLU A 472 -27.67 0.18 -32.18
CA GLU A 472 -26.61 -0.72 -32.66
C GLU A 472 -25.45 0.01 -33.33
N LYS A 473 -25.73 1.08 -34.08
CA LYS A 473 -24.69 1.96 -34.66
C LYS A 473 -23.99 2.82 -33.60
N ALA A 474 -24.69 3.26 -32.57
CA ALA A 474 -24.11 4.08 -31.51
C ALA A 474 -23.23 3.27 -30.53
N ILE A 475 -23.52 1.98 -30.32
CA ILE A 475 -22.75 1.10 -29.42
C ILE A 475 -21.54 0.43 -30.11
N THR A 476 -21.45 0.47 -31.45
CA THR A 476 -20.26 -0.02 -32.17
C THR A 476 -19.10 0.95 -32.02
N LEU A 477 -18.29 0.71 -30.99
CA LEU A 477 -17.04 1.43 -30.75
C LEU A 477 -15.96 0.88 -31.69
N GLU A 478 -15.24 1.77 -32.38
CA GLU A 478 -14.03 1.40 -33.13
C GLU A 478 -12.95 0.96 -32.15
N ASN A 479 -12.22 -0.10 -32.50
CA ASN A 479 -11.12 -0.59 -31.67
C ASN A 479 -9.93 0.38 -31.81
N PRO A 480 -9.60 1.18 -30.77
CA PRO A 480 -8.54 2.19 -30.87
C PRO A 480 -7.15 1.56 -30.97
N TYR A 481 -7.04 0.24 -30.77
CA TYR A 481 -5.79 -0.47 -30.79
C TYR A 481 -5.45 -1.05 -32.14
N MET A 482 -6.36 -1.19 -33.12
CA MET A 482 -6.00 -1.71 -34.44
C MET A 482 -5.02 -0.76 -35.15
N LEU A 483 -3.76 -1.17 -35.28
CA LEU A 483 -2.81 -0.55 -36.19
C LEU A 483 -3.17 -1.03 -37.60
N ASN A 484 -3.06 -0.15 -38.59
CA ASN A 484 -3.17 -0.47 -40.03
C ASN A 484 -1.99 -1.35 -40.50
N GLU A 485 -1.65 -2.41 -39.76
CA GLU A 485 -0.82 -3.48 -40.24
C GLU A 485 -1.75 -4.53 -40.85
N GLU A 486 -1.79 -4.54 -42.18
CA GLU A 486 -2.19 -5.70 -42.96
C GLU A 486 -1.33 -6.89 -42.48
N GLU A 487 -1.83 -7.66 -41.50
CA GLU A 487 -1.23 -8.93 -41.14
C GLU A 487 -1.30 -9.85 -42.37
N THR A 488 -0.14 -9.96 -43.01
CA THR A 488 0.26 -11.06 -43.88
C THR A 488 -0.23 -12.38 -43.29
N THR A 489 -1.27 -12.92 -43.92
CA THR A 489 -1.88 -14.22 -43.64
C THR A 489 -1.02 -15.34 -44.21
N GLU A 490 0.25 -15.44 -43.81
CA GLU A 490 1.08 -16.60 -44.09
C GLU A 490 1.82 -17.04 -42.82
N HIS A 491 1.08 -17.70 -41.92
CA HIS A 491 1.68 -18.38 -40.77
C HIS A 491 2.22 -19.73 -41.24
N GLN A 492 3.54 -19.90 -41.12
CA GLN A 492 4.28 -21.08 -41.57
C GLN A 492 3.95 -22.30 -40.71
N LYS A 493 3.16 -23.23 -41.25
CA LYS A 493 2.79 -24.51 -40.61
C LYS A 493 4.02 -25.42 -40.56
N VAL A 494 4.56 -25.70 -39.37
CA VAL A 494 5.67 -26.64 -39.21
C VAL A 494 5.11 -28.07 -39.12
N LYS A 495 5.54 -28.93 -40.06
CA LYS A 495 5.23 -30.36 -40.05
C LYS A 495 6.32 -31.12 -39.31
N CYS A 496 5.93 -32.04 -38.43
CA CYS A 496 6.86 -32.92 -37.73
C CYS A 496 7.70 -33.73 -38.74
N PRO A 497 9.05 -33.66 -38.73
CA PRO A 497 9.89 -34.37 -39.70
C PRO A 497 9.81 -35.90 -39.60
N HIS A 498 9.28 -36.44 -38.50
CA HIS A 498 9.16 -37.89 -38.27
C HIS A 498 7.80 -38.49 -38.65
N CYS A 499 6.71 -37.72 -38.56
CA CYS A 499 5.36 -38.25 -38.77
C CYS A 499 4.45 -37.34 -39.58
N ASN A 500 4.98 -36.23 -40.11
CA ASN A 500 4.29 -35.25 -40.96
C ASN A 500 3.00 -34.65 -40.33
N LYS A 501 2.84 -34.78 -39.01
CA LYS A 501 1.73 -34.23 -38.24
C LYS A 501 1.98 -32.74 -38.00
N GLU A 502 0.96 -31.92 -38.21
CA GLU A 502 1.00 -30.48 -37.93
C GLU A 502 1.07 -30.29 -36.41
N ILE A 503 2.09 -29.57 -35.92
CA ILE A 503 2.28 -29.31 -34.49
C ILE A 503 2.08 -27.80 -34.24
N ASP A 504 0.96 -27.45 -33.62
CA ASP A 504 0.63 -26.09 -33.13
C ASP A 504 1.29 -25.77 -31.76
N GLU A 505 2.53 -26.21 -31.53
CA GLU A 505 3.19 -26.02 -30.22
C GLU A 505 3.47 -24.54 -29.92
N ILE A 506 3.78 -23.73 -30.94
CA ILE A 506 4.04 -22.29 -30.79
C ILE A 506 2.77 -21.57 -30.31
N PHE A 507 1.62 -21.89 -30.90
CA PHE A 507 0.32 -21.31 -30.51
C PHE A 507 -0.05 -21.66 -29.06
N ASN A 508 0.22 -22.90 -28.62
CA ASN A 508 -0.06 -23.31 -27.23
C ASN A 508 0.85 -22.60 -26.21
N THR A 509 2.12 -22.34 -26.54
CA THR A 509 3.01 -21.59 -25.64
C THR A 509 2.61 -20.12 -25.53
N GLU A 510 2.28 -19.46 -26.64
CA GLU A 510 1.82 -18.06 -26.63
C GLU A 510 0.44 -17.93 -25.98
N ALA A 511 -0.49 -18.84 -26.25
CA ALA A 511 -1.81 -18.87 -25.62
C ALA A 511 -1.72 -19.17 -24.12
N MET A 512 -0.79 -20.03 -23.69
CA MET A 512 -0.50 -20.28 -22.27
C MET A 512 0.12 -19.05 -21.61
N GLU A 513 1.03 -18.34 -22.28
CA GLU A 513 1.61 -17.10 -21.77
C GLU A 513 0.53 -16.01 -21.62
N LEU A 514 -0.36 -15.89 -22.61
CA LEU A 514 -1.51 -14.99 -22.58
C LEU A 514 -2.44 -15.34 -21.40
N ALA A 515 -2.77 -16.62 -21.23
CA ALA A 515 -3.64 -17.09 -20.16
C ALA A 515 -3.04 -16.83 -18.77
N ASN A 516 -1.72 -17.07 -18.60
CA ASN A 516 -1.00 -16.75 -17.37
C ASN A 516 -0.99 -15.25 -17.06
N ARG A 517 -0.83 -14.38 -18.07
CA ARG A 517 -0.92 -12.92 -17.87
C ARG A 517 -2.31 -12.49 -17.45
N ARG A 518 -3.36 -13.04 -18.07
CA ARG A 518 -4.75 -12.78 -17.68
C ARG A 518 -5.03 -13.28 -16.26
N LEU A 519 -4.52 -14.46 -15.89
CA LEU A 519 -4.60 -14.98 -14.53
C LEU A 519 -3.95 -14.04 -13.51
N LEU A 520 -2.73 -13.56 -13.77
CA LEU A 520 -2.05 -12.57 -12.91
C LEU A 520 -2.84 -11.26 -12.81
N SER A 521 -3.42 -10.79 -13.92
CA SER A 521 -4.26 -9.58 -13.90
C SER A 521 -5.53 -9.77 -13.07
N ALA A 522 -6.14 -10.96 -13.12
CA ALA A 522 -7.29 -11.31 -12.30
C ALA A 522 -6.92 -11.41 -10.80
N GLN A 523 -5.73 -11.94 -10.48
CA GLN A 523 -5.18 -11.93 -9.12
C GLN A 523 -4.99 -10.52 -8.58
N ILE A 524 -4.35 -9.63 -9.36
CA ILE A 524 -4.15 -8.24 -8.98
C ILE A 524 -5.50 -7.55 -8.73
N ALA A 525 -6.48 -7.76 -9.61
CA ALA A 525 -7.83 -7.21 -9.44
C ALA A 525 -8.52 -7.77 -8.18
N SER A 526 -8.36 -9.06 -7.88
CA SER A 526 -8.86 -9.66 -6.64
C SER A 526 -8.21 -9.02 -5.41
N TYR A 527 -6.88 -8.86 -5.37
CA TYR A 527 -6.19 -8.25 -4.23
C TYR A 527 -6.59 -6.78 -4.04
N GLN A 528 -6.70 -6.00 -5.12
CA GLN A 528 -7.18 -4.62 -5.06
C GLN A 528 -8.62 -4.51 -4.55
N ARG A 529 -9.48 -5.46 -4.92
CA ARG A 529 -10.85 -5.52 -4.41
C ARG A 529 -10.90 -5.89 -2.94
N GLN A 530 -10.14 -6.90 -2.52
CA GLN A 530 -10.02 -7.29 -1.11
C GLN A 530 -9.53 -6.12 -0.25
N TYR A 531 -8.64 -5.28 -0.80
CA TYR A 531 -8.22 -4.04 -0.17
C TYR A 531 -9.35 -3.00 -0.05
N ARG A 532 -10.09 -2.74 -1.13
CA ARG A 532 -11.26 -1.82 -1.13
C ARG A 532 -12.33 -2.25 -0.12
N ASN A 533 -12.45 -3.56 0.11
CA ASN A 533 -13.35 -4.13 1.11
C ASN A 533 -12.73 -4.20 2.53
N GLU A 534 -11.53 -3.66 2.74
CA GLU A 534 -10.77 -3.65 4.01
C GLU A 534 -10.53 -5.04 4.64
N ILE A 535 -10.53 -6.09 3.80
CA ILE A 535 -10.20 -7.47 4.19
C ILE A 535 -8.68 -7.62 4.29
N LEU A 536 -7.96 -7.06 3.32
CA LEU A 536 -6.50 -7.03 3.31
C LEU A 536 -5.97 -5.68 3.80
N SER A 537 -4.87 -5.71 4.56
CA SER A 537 -4.14 -4.48 4.87
C SER A 537 -3.45 -3.93 3.62
N GLN A 538 -3.24 -2.63 3.57
CA GLN A 538 -2.57 -1.95 2.47
C GLN A 538 -1.19 -2.55 2.16
N SER A 539 -0.41 -2.78 3.21
CA SER A 539 0.91 -3.40 3.11
C SER A 539 0.86 -4.80 2.51
N ALA A 540 -0.21 -5.58 2.77
CA ALA A 540 -0.33 -6.96 2.30
C ALA A 540 -0.65 -6.97 0.81
N VAL A 541 -1.49 -6.04 0.36
CA VAL A 541 -1.83 -5.87 -1.06
C VAL A 541 -0.62 -5.41 -1.86
N GLN A 542 0.20 -4.50 -1.33
CA GLN A 542 1.45 -4.09 -1.99
C GLN A 542 2.41 -5.27 -2.19
N VAL A 543 2.54 -6.16 -1.21
CA VAL A 543 3.38 -7.37 -1.35
C VAL A 543 2.79 -8.33 -2.38
N LEU A 544 1.47 -8.59 -2.34
CA LEU A 544 0.81 -9.51 -3.26
C LEU A 544 0.79 -8.99 -4.70
N VAL A 545 0.44 -7.71 -4.91
CA VAL A 545 0.45 -7.05 -6.23
C VAL A 545 1.88 -6.92 -6.74
N GLY A 546 2.83 -6.45 -5.92
CA GLY A 546 4.23 -6.35 -6.32
C GLY A 546 4.84 -7.71 -6.68
N ALA A 547 4.48 -8.77 -5.95
CA ALA A 547 4.86 -10.14 -6.31
C ALA A 547 4.23 -10.54 -7.66
N ALA A 548 2.92 -10.38 -7.85
CA ALA A 548 2.23 -10.74 -9.09
C ALA A 548 2.79 -9.99 -10.32
N GLU A 549 3.05 -8.68 -10.19
CA GLU A 549 3.63 -7.85 -11.24
C GLU A 549 5.07 -8.28 -11.59
N SER A 550 5.88 -8.67 -10.60
CA SER A 550 7.26 -9.12 -10.84
C SER A 550 7.34 -10.41 -11.69
N PHE A 551 6.29 -11.23 -11.69
CA PHE A 551 6.19 -12.44 -12.48
C PHE A 551 5.58 -12.22 -13.87
N GLY A 552 4.79 -11.15 -14.05
CA GLY A 552 4.24 -10.78 -15.36
C GLY A 552 5.31 -10.51 -16.43
N GLU A 553 6.53 -10.15 -16.01
CA GLU A 553 7.69 -9.89 -16.90
C GLU A 553 8.55 -11.13 -17.21
N LYS A 554 8.49 -12.18 -16.37
CA LYS A 554 9.38 -13.36 -16.50
C LYS A 554 8.70 -14.47 -17.30
N LYS A 555 9.19 -14.74 -18.52
CA LYS A 555 8.68 -15.83 -19.38
C LYS A 555 8.66 -17.17 -18.63
N GLY A 556 7.47 -17.79 -18.57
CA GLY A 556 7.27 -19.17 -18.10
C GLY A 556 7.30 -19.40 -16.58
N LYS A 557 7.34 -18.34 -15.74
CA LYS A 557 7.30 -18.48 -14.27
C LYS A 557 5.98 -17.98 -13.71
N CYS A 558 5.36 -18.80 -12.87
CA CYS A 558 4.12 -18.45 -12.18
C CYS A 558 4.39 -18.11 -10.72
N MET A 559 3.53 -17.26 -10.15
CA MET A 559 3.55 -16.93 -8.73
C MET A 559 3.27 -18.18 -7.89
N SER A 560 4.11 -18.45 -6.90
CA SER A 560 3.94 -19.54 -5.93
C SER A 560 4.17 -19.03 -4.51
N LEU A 561 3.63 -19.73 -3.51
CA LEU A 561 3.73 -19.31 -2.12
C LEU A 561 5.18 -19.16 -1.63
N ASP A 562 6.08 -20.05 -2.05
CA ASP A 562 7.50 -20.00 -1.68
C ASP A 562 8.17 -18.71 -2.14
N THR A 563 7.72 -18.16 -3.28
CA THR A 563 8.23 -16.89 -3.79
C THR A 563 7.75 -15.73 -2.93
N ILE A 564 6.49 -15.74 -2.49
CA ILE A 564 5.91 -14.73 -1.59
C ILE A 564 6.63 -14.76 -0.24
N LYS A 565 7.00 -15.95 0.25
CA LYS A 565 7.76 -16.13 1.49
C LYS A 565 9.12 -15.45 1.40
N ASN A 566 9.84 -15.59 0.28
CA ASN A 566 11.09 -14.87 0.03
C ASN A 566 10.90 -13.34 -0.03
N TYR A 567 9.76 -12.86 -0.54
CA TYR A 567 9.42 -11.43 -0.54
C TYR A 567 9.10 -10.89 0.87
N SER A 568 8.54 -11.72 1.75
CA SER A 568 8.14 -11.32 3.10
C SER A 568 9.23 -11.53 4.17
N GLU A 569 10.20 -12.43 3.95
CA GLU A 569 11.23 -12.76 4.93
C GLU A 569 12.36 -11.72 5.00
N SER A 570 12.07 -10.55 5.60
CA SER A 570 13.12 -9.69 6.19
C SER A 570 13.54 -10.19 7.60
N GLN A 571 13.15 -11.40 7.98
CA GLN A 571 13.04 -11.87 9.36
C GLN A 571 14.40 -12.11 10.03
N LYS A 572 15.45 -12.41 9.25
CA LYS A 572 16.76 -12.82 9.79
C LYS A 572 17.35 -11.78 10.76
N THR A 573 17.21 -10.49 10.46
CA THR A 573 17.79 -9.41 11.28
C THR A 573 17.01 -9.19 12.57
N VAL A 574 15.67 -9.23 12.53
CA VAL A 574 14.82 -9.02 13.72
C VAL A 574 14.91 -10.21 14.68
N THR A 575 14.96 -11.44 14.15
CA THR A 575 15.14 -12.64 14.99
C THR A 575 16.53 -12.71 15.59
N PHE A 576 17.56 -12.32 14.84
CA PHE A 576 18.91 -12.17 15.37
C PHE A 576 18.97 -11.08 16.45
N ALA A 577 18.40 -9.90 16.21
CA ALA A 577 18.34 -8.81 17.18
C ALA A 577 17.58 -9.22 18.45
N ARG A 578 16.46 -9.93 18.32
CA ARG A 578 15.71 -10.51 19.45
C ARG A 578 16.57 -11.50 20.23
N LYS A 579 17.24 -12.45 19.56
CA LYS A 579 18.10 -13.44 20.21
C LYS A 579 19.27 -12.78 20.96
N LEU A 580 19.89 -11.78 20.33
CA LEU A 580 20.97 -11.00 20.93
C LEU A 580 20.47 -10.24 22.16
N LEU A 581 19.36 -9.51 22.04
CA LEU A 581 18.74 -8.78 23.14
C LEU A 581 18.24 -9.68 24.26
N LEU A 582 17.66 -10.84 23.94
CA LEU A 582 17.14 -11.78 24.92
C LEU A 582 18.28 -12.40 25.73
N ASN A 583 19.40 -12.74 25.07
CA ASN A 583 20.63 -13.14 25.74
C ASN A 583 21.20 -12.02 26.62
N TRP A 584 21.17 -10.77 26.15
CA TRP A 584 21.68 -9.61 26.90
C TRP A 584 20.78 -9.26 28.11
N VAL A 585 19.45 -9.35 27.97
CA VAL A 585 18.48 -9.02 29.03
C VAL A 585 18.41 -10.14 30.08
N TYR A 586 18.31 -11.41 29.70
CA TYR A 586 18.17 -12.50 30.67
C TYR A 586 19.44 -12.80 31.49
N ASN A 587 20.63 -12.50 30.97
CA ASN A 587 21.89 -12.64 31.73
C ASN A 587 22.09 -11.56 32.82
N THR A 588 21.13 -10.65 33.04
CA THR A 588 21.19 -9.69 34.15
C THR A 588 20.54 -10.21 35.43
N ARG A 589 19.81 -11.34 35.40
CA ARG A 589 19.02 -11.84 36.54
C ARG A 589 19.25 -13.31 36.89
N LYS A 590 20.51 -13.75 37.01
CA LYS A 590 20.80 -15.03 37.68
C LYS A 590 21.88 -14.92 38.77
N GLU A 591 21.38 -15.18 39.98
CA GLU A 591 22.01 -15.71 41.21
C GLU A 591 22.90 -14.82 42.08
N LYS A 592 22.47 -14.68 43.35
CA LYS A 592 23.12 -14.00 44.47
C LYS A 592 24.09 -14.99 45.12
N GLU A 593 25.38 -14.91 44.83
CA GLU A 593 26.38 -15.55 45.70
C GLU A 593 26.62 -14.73 46.98
N GLY A 594 26.97 -15.42 48.06
CA GLY A 594 27.18 -14.82 49.37
C GLY A 594 28.42 -13.93 49.46
N PRO A 595 28.44 -12.96 50.40
CA PRO A 595 29.54 -12.00 50.52
C PRO A 595 30.89 -12.65 50.85
N SER A 596 31.97 -12.09 50.29
CA SER A 596 33.34 -12.53 50.57
C SER A 596 33.75 -12.33 52.04
N LYS A 597 34.70 -13.16 52.54
CA LYS A 597 35.23 -13.09 53.92
C LYS A 597 35.98 -11.79 54.28
N TYR A 598 36.44 -11.01 53.31
CA TYR A 598 37.21 -9.78 53.56
C TYR A 598 36.32 -8.53 53.61
N PHE A 599 36.56 -7.67 54.61
CA PHE A 599 35.75 -6.48 54.91
C PHE A 599 35.59 -5.51 53.72
N PHE A 600 36.68 -5.20 53.00
CA PHE A 600 36.63 -4.29 51.85
C PHE A 600 35.75 -4.81 50.71
N PHE A 601 35.92 -6.09 50.35
CA PHE A 601 35.10 -6.73 49.31
C PHE A 601 33.65 -6.90 49.75
N ARG A 602 33.38 -7.06 51.04
CA ARG A 602 32.03 -7.10 51.60
C ARG A 602 31.33 -5.75 51.49
N ILE A 603 32.03 -4.63 51.74
CA ILE A 603 31.49 -3.28 51.54
C ILE A 603 31.20 -3.04 50.05
N CYS A 604 32.15 -3.36 49.16
CA CYS A 604 31.95 -3.21 47.72
C CYS A 604 30.75 -4.04 47.23
N HIS A 605 30.61 -5.26 47.73
CA HIS A 605 29.45 -6.12 47.45
C HIS A 605 28.16 -5.49 47.95
N THR A 606 28.11 -4.98 49.19
CA THR A 606 26.90 -4.31 49.70
C THR A 606 26.52 -3.09 48.87
N ILE A 607 27.49 -2.30 48.39
CA ILE A 607 27.25 -1.09 47.60
C ILE A 607 26.80 -1.41 46.16
N VAL A 608 27.49 -2.32 45.46
CA VAL A 608 27.23 -2.58 44.04
C VAL A 608 25.86 -3.24 43.81
N PHE A 609 25.36 -4.00 44.80
CA PHE A 609 24.06 -4.69 44.72
C PHE A 609 22.88 -3.87 45.25
N THR A 610 23.06 -2.60 45.65
CA THR A 610 21.91 -1.72 45.94
C THR A 610 21.27 -1.22 44.64
N GLU A 611 19.95 -1.06 44.64
CA GLU A 611 19.23 -0.48 43.49
C GLU A 611 19.68 0.96 43.23
N GLU A 612 20.05 1.70 44.29
CA GLU A 612 20.54 3.09 44.22
C GLU A 612 21.83 3.22 43.40
N PHE A 613 22.75 2.26 43.49
CA PHE A 613 24.01 2.29 42.73
C PHE A 613 23.77 2.22 41.22
N GLU A 614 22.81 1.40 40.77
CA GLU A 614 22.43 1.37 39.35
C GLU A 614 21.75 2.68 38.90
N HIS A 615 20.92 3.28 39.75
CA HIS A 615 20.23 4.54 39.44
C HIS A 615 21.20 5.72 39.31
N VAL A 616 22.22 5.77 40.17
CA VAL A 616 23.32 6.74 40.06
C VAL A 616 24.09 6.54 38.76
N GLY A 617 24.39 5.29 38.37
CA GLY A 617 25.00 4.98 37.07
C GLY A 617 24.18 5.50 35.88
N TYR A 618 22.85 5.31 35.90
CA TYR A 618 21.97 5.84 34.86
C TYR A 618 21.94 7.36 34.80
N LEU A 619 21.97 8.04 35.95
CA LEU A 619 22.01 9.50 36.02
C LEU A 619 23.32 10.06 35.44
N VAL A 620 24.46 9.42 35.72
CA VAL A 620 25.76 9.79 35.14
C VAL A 620 25.76 9.62 33.62
N ILE A 621 25.16 8.55 33.09
CA ILE A 621 25.01 8.35 31.63
C ILE A 621 24.15 9.45 31.01
N LEU A 622 23.02 9.81 31.64
CA LEU A 622 22.12 10.86 31.16
C LEU A 622 22.82 12.23 31.13
N MET A 623 23.56 12.57 32.19
CA MET A 623 24.30 13.83 32.26
C MET A 623 25.40 13.93 31.20
N ASN A 624 26.03 12.82 30.84
CA ASN A 624 27.08 12.78 29.81
C ASN A 624 26.56 13.04 28.37
N ILE A 625 25.24 13.07 28.15
CA ILE A 625 24.65 13.43 26.85
C ILE A 625 24.76 14.93 26.56
N PHE A 626 24.64 15.79 27.59
CA PHE A 626 24.66 17.25 27.38
C PHE A 626 25.99 17.77 26.82
N PRO A 627 27.18 17.39 27.36
CA PRO A 627 28.45 17.79 26.78
C PRO A 627 28.65 17.28 25.35
N PHE A 628 28.13 16.09 25.03
CA PHE A 628 28.18 15.54 23.68
C PHE A 628 27.38 16.39 22.68
N ILE A 629 26.16 16.79 23.03
CA ILE A 629 25.32 17.65 22.17
C ILE A 629 26.01 18.99 21.92
N ILE A 630 26.60 19.60 22.96
CA ILE A 630 27.31 20.88 22.86
C ILE A 630 28.56 20.76 21.97
N SER A 631 29.29 19.64 22.05
CA SER A 631 30.45 19.32 21.20
C SER A 631 30.08 19.18 19.70
N TRP A 632 28.84 18.76 19.39
CA TRP A 632 28.39 18.61 18.01
C TRP A 632 28.09 19.94 17.31
N ILE A 633 27.61 20.94 18.07
CA ILE A 633 27.28 22.27 17.56
C ILE A 633 28.58 23.05 17.32
N SER A 634 28.94 23.25 16.05
CA SER A 634 30.24 23.84 15.66
C SER A 634 30.53 25.19 16.31
N GLN A 635 29.51 26.03 16.49
CA GLN A 635 29.66 27.36 17.08
C GLN A 635 29.91 27.32 18.60
N LEU A 636 29.28 26.39 19.32
CA LEU A 636 29.41 26.25 20.77
C LEU A 636 30.69 25.48 21.14
N ASN A 637 31.10 24.51 20.32
CA ASN A 637 32.31 23.72 20.53
C ASN A 637 33.58 24.59 20.54
N VAL A 638 33.63 25.66 19.76
CA VAL A 638 34.77 26.60 19.73
C VAL A 638 34.81 27.44 21.02
N ILE A 639 33.65 27.83 21.55
CA ILE A 639 33.54 28.67 22.75
C ILE A 639 33.87 27.86 24.01
N TYR A 640 33.33 26.65 24.15
CA TYR A 640 33.42 25.83 25.36
C TYR A 640 34.46 24.70 25.28
N HIS A 641 35.46 24.84 24.41
CA HIS A 641 36.39 23.74 24.12
C HIS A 641 37.14 23.25 25.37
N SER A 642 37.52 24.18 26.25
CA SER A 642 38.28 23.88 27.46
C SER A 642 37.41 23.18 28.51
N GLU A 643 36.18 23.63 28.70
CA GLU A 643 35.21 23.14 29.66
C GLU A 643 34.72 21.73 29.28
N LEU A 644 34.54 21.48 27.98
CA LEU A 644 34.19 20.17 27.45
C LEU A 644 35.31 19.14 27.68
N LYS A 645 36.59 19.54 27.58
CA LYS A 645 37.75 18.65 27.86
C LYS A 645 37.75 18.21 29.33
N HIS A 646 37.61 19.14 30.27
CA HIS A 646 37.56 18.83 31.70
C HIS A 646 36.37 17.93 32.06
N THR A 647 35.20 18.26 31.53
CA THR A 647 33.97 17.50 31.75
C THR A 647 34.12 16.05 31.29
N ASN A 648 34.75 15.82 30.13
CA ASN A 648 35.03 14.49 29.60
C ASN A 648 35.97 13.66 30.50
N TYR A 649 36.97 14.28 31.13
CA TYR A 649 37.86 13.61 32.09
C TYR A 649 37.14 13.24 33.38
N CYS A 650 36.26 14.12 33.89
CA CYS A 650 35.44 13.82 35.06
C CYS A 650 34.53 12.61 34.83
N PHE A 651 33.79 12.56 33.71
CA PHE A 651 32.93 11.42 33.39
C PHE A 651 33.72 10.12 33.19
N LEU A 652 34.87 10.17 32.50
CA LEU A 652 35.72 8.99 32.34
C LEU A 652 36.20 8.44 33.68
N THR A 653 36.56 9.31 34.63
CA THR A 653 37.02 8.92 35.97
C THR A 653 35.90 8.21 36.75
N LEU A 654 34.66 8.72 36.69
CA LEU A 654 33.50 8.06 37.30
C LEU A 654 33.27 6.65 36.73
N TYR A 655 33.45 6.47 35.42
CA TYR A 655 33.28 5.16 34.79
C TYR A 655 34.39 4.16 35.15
N ILE A 656 35.63 4.63 35.32
CA ILE A 656 36.73 3.78 35.81
C ILE A 656 36.43 3.32 37.24
N LEU A 657 35.96 4.22 38.09
CA LEU A 657 35.59 3.90 39.47
C LEU A 657 34.44 2.89 39.52
N GLU A 658 33.40 3.08 38.71
CA GLU A 658 32.28 2.15 38.58
C GLU A 658 32.75 0.74 38.16
N ALA A 659 33.64 0.64 37.17
CA ALA A 659 34.19 -0.63 36.70
C ALA A 659 35.02 -1.33 37.78
N LEU A 660 35.88 -0.60 38.49
CA LEU A 660 36.70 -1.15 39.59
C LEU A 660 35.84 -1.67 40.75
N LEU A 661 34.78 -0.94 41.12
CA LEU A 661 33.84 -1.36 42.16
C LEU A 661 33.11 -2.65 41.76
N LYS A 662 32.63 -2.76 40.51
CA LYS A 662 31.97 -3.98 40.00
C LYS A 662 32.91 -5.18 39.91
N ILE A 663 34.16 -4.99 39.48
CA ILE A 663 35.18 -6.05 39.45
C ILE A 663 35.50 -6.53 40.87
N ALA A 664 35.63 -5.61 41.83
CA ALA A 664 35.87 -5.95 43.23
C ALA A 664 34.70 -6.73 43.84
N ALA A 665 33.45 -6.37 43.51
CA ALA A 665 32.25 -7.03 44.01
C ALA A 665 32.00 -8.42 43.39
N MET A 666 32.10 -8.56 42.05
CA MET A 666 31.67 -9.76 41.30
C MET A 666 32.83 -10.70 40.90
N ARG A 667 34.09 -10.25 40.97
CA ARG A 667 35.30 -11.06 40.70
C ARG A 667 35.26 -11.82 39.37
N LYS A 668 35.15 -13.16 39.41
CA LYS A 668 35.16 -14.01 38.21
C LYS A 668 33.84 -13.91 37.43
N ASP A 669 32.72 -13.71 38.12
CA ASP A 669 31.41 -13.60 37.50
C ASP A 669 31.22 -12.27 36.75
N PHE A 670 32.05 -11.28 37.06
CA PHE A 670 32.13 -10.04 36.27
C PHE A 670 32.32 -10.34 34.78
N PHE A 671 33.18 -11.32 34.43
CA PHE A 671 33.49 -11.70 33.05
C PHE A 671 32.47 -12.67 32.43
N SER A 672 31.52 -13.19 33.21
CA SER A 672 30.42 -14.00 32.70
C SER A 672 29.27 -13.12 32.16
N HIS A 673 29.14 -11.89 32.66
CA HIS A 673 28.09 -10.96 32.25
C HIS A 673 28.49 -10.12 31.03
N ALA A 674 27.80 -10.34 29.91
CA ALA A 674 28.03 -9.64 28.65
C ALA A 674 27.97 -8.10 28.77
N TRP A 675 27.05 -7.57 29.59
CA TRP A 675 26.94 -6.12 29.83
C TRP A 675 28.14 -5.53 30.56
N ASN A 676 28.69 -6.25 31.53
CA ASN A 676 29.86 -5.78 32.28
C ASN A 676 31.11 -5.75 31.40
N ILE A 677 31.26 -6.74 30.51
CA ILE A 677 32.33 -6.78 29.49
C ILE A 677 32.17 -5.61 28.51
N PHE A 678 30.95 -5.32 28.05
CA PHE A 678 30.68 -4.21 27.13
C PHE A 678 31.00 -2.85 27.75
N GLU A 679 30.56 -2.60 28.98
CA GLU A 679 30.87 -1.37 29.72
C GLU A 679 32.38 -1.20 29.94
N LEU A 680 33.10 -2.29 30.26
CA LEU A 680 34.55 -2.32 30.41
C LEU A 680 35.28 -2.04 29.09
N ALA A 681 34.78 -2.55 27.96
CA ALA A 681 35.36 -2.26 26.65
C ALA A 681 35.23 -0.77 26.31
N ILE A 682 34.08 -0.16 26.59
CA ILE A 682 33.86 1.28 26.38
C ILE A 682 34.77 2.12 27.29
N THR A 683 34.94 1.76 28.57
CA THR A 683 35.87 2.49 29.45
C THR A 683 37.31 2.39 28.95
N LEU A 684 37.73 1.21 28.49
CA LEU A 684 39.09 0.98 28.00
C LEU A 684 39.38 1.75 26.71
N ILE A 685 38.43 1.80 25.77
CA ILE A 685 38.50 2.67 24.58
C ILE A 685 38.61 4.14 25.02
N GLY A 686 37.85 4.54 26.04
CA GLY A 686 37.91 5.88 26.60
C GLY A 686 39.28 6.23 27.21
N ILE A 687 39.91 5.30 27.92
CA ILE A 687 41.27 5.46 28.48
C ILE A 687 42.30 5.56 27.36
N LEU A 688 42.26 4.63 26.40
CA LEU A 688 43.16 4.62 25.25
C LEU A 688 43.07 5.94 24.47
N HIS A 689 41.87 6.47 24.30
CA HIS A 689 41.65 7.76 23.65
C HIS A 689 42.32 8.93 24.37
N VAL A 690 42.19 9.01 25.71
CA VAL A 690 42.86 10.06 26.50
C VAL A 690 44.37 9.94 26.41
N ILE A 691 44.90 8.71 26.47
CA ILE A 691 46.34 8.44 26.31
C ILE A 691 46.83 8.89 24.92
N LEU A 692 46.08 8.59 23.85
CA LEU A 692 46.44 8.98 22.48
C LEU A 692 46.41 10.51 22.27
N ILE A 693 45.52 11.23 22.96
CA ILE A 693 45.48 12.69 22.94
C ILE A 693 46.70 13.28 23.65
N GLU A 694 47.06 12.78 24.83
CA GLU A 694 48.21 13.31 25.60
C GLU A 694 49.57 12.96 24.98
N ILE A 695 49.65 11.89 24.20
CA ILE A 695 50.89 11.48 23.49
C ILE A 695 51.05 12.23 22.14
N ASP A 696 50.11 13.11 21.75
CA ASP A 696 50.12 13.93 20.52
C ASP A 696 50.29 13.11 19.20
N THR A 697 50.17 11.79 19.27
CA THR A 697 50.42 10.86 18.14
C THR A 697 49.35 10.96 17.06
N ILE A 698 48.13 11.34 17.43
CA ILE A 698 47.00 11.51 16.49
C ILE A 698 47.23 12.70 15.54
N LYS A 699 47.90 13.76 16.00
CA LYS A 699 48.27 14.94 15.18
C LYS A 699 49.28 14.63 14.07
N TYR A 700 50.08 13.57 14.25
CA TYR A 700 51.09 13.16 13.28
C TYR A 700 50.53 12.25 12.18
N ILE A 701 49.41 11.57 12.45
CA ILE A 701 48.84 10.54 11.57
C ILE A 701 47.61 11.07 10.80
N PHE A 702 46.86 12.02 11.33
CA PHE A 702 45.59 12.50 10.77
C PHE A 702 45.56 14.03 10.65
N ASN A 703 44.88 14.55 9.62
CA ASN A 703 44.67 15.99 9.46
C ASN A 703 43.81 16.56 10.60
N GLU A 704 44.02 17.83 11.00
CA GLU A 704 43.33 18.48 12.14
C GLU A 704 41.78 18.31 12.12
N THR A 705 41.16 18.23 10.95
CA THR A 705 39.72 18.00 10.77
C THR A 705 39.30 16.54 11.02
N GLU A 706 40.09 15.58 10.58
CA GLU A 706 39.87 14.14 10.79
C GLU A 706 40.02 13.76 12.27
N VAL A 707 40.96 14.42 12.96
CA VAL A 707 41.16 14.28 14.41
C VAL A 707 39.91 14.69 15.18
N ILE A 708 39.28 15.80 14.79
CA ILE A 708 38.03 16.27 15.43
C ILE A 708 36.88 15.30 15.18
N VAL A 709 36.75 14.76 13.96
CA VAL A 709 35.72 13.76 13.64
C VAL A 709 35.96 12.48 14.45
N PHE A 710 37.20 12.00 14.53
CA PHE A 710 37.56 10.82 15.31
C PHE A 710 37.25 10.99 16.82
N ILE A 711 37.58 12.15 17.41
CA ILE A 711 37.23 12.48 18.80
C ILE A 711 35.71 12.43 19.00
N LYS A 712 34.93 13.01 18.08
CA LYS A 712 33.46 13.00 18.15
C LYS A 712 32.86 11.59 18.05
N VAL A 713 33.43 10.73 17.20
CA VAL A 713 33.00 9.33 17.06
C VAL A 713 33.27 8.52 18.32
N VAL A 714 34.44 8.68 18.95
CA VAL A 714 34.77 7.97 20.21
C VAL A 714 33.87 8.42 21.36
N GLN A 715 33.52 9.71 21.43
CA GLN A 715 32.55 10.23 22.40
C GLN A 715 31.14 9.67 22.16
N PHE A 716 30.73 9.51 20.90
CA PHE A 716 29.44 8.92 20.55
C PHE A 716 29.31 7.46 21.01
N ILE A 717 30.38 6.66 20.96
CA ILE A 717 30.39 5.27 21.45
C ILE A 717 29.95 5.19 22.93
N ARG A 718 30.25 6.20 23.75
CA ARG A 718 29.86 6.24 25.17
C ARG A 718 28.34 6.34 25.38
N ILE A 719 27.60 6.86 24.40
CA ILE A 719 26.13 6.95 24.44
C ILE A 719 25.49 5.57 24.37
N LEU A 720 26.18 4.56 23.79
CA LEU A 720 25.69 3.18 23.72
C LEU A 720 25.39 2.57 25.09
N ARG A 721 25.92 3.14 26.18
CA ARG A 721 25.60 2.73 27.57
C ARG A 721 24.12 2.93 27.93
N ILE A 722 23.44 3.91 27.30
CA ILE A 722 21.99 4.10 27.47
C ILE A 722 21.18 2.89 26.98
N PHE A 723 21.78 2.05 26.12
CA PHE A 723 21.15 0.85 25.62
C PHE A 723 20.75 -0.11 26.74
N LYS A 724 21.45 -0.12 27.89
CA LYS A 724 21.06 -0.93 29.07
C LYS A 724 19.67 -0.54 29.58
N LEU A 725 19.33 0.75 29.58
CA LEU A 725 18.03 1.26 30.01
C LEU A 725 16.93 1.00 28.97
N ILE A 726 17.29 1.07 27.67
CA ILE A 726 16.34 0.97 26.56
C ILE A 726 16.07 -0.50 26.17
N ALA A 727 17.03 -1.41 26.36
CA ALA A 727 16.95 -2.82 25.95
C ALA A 727 15.64 -3.55 26.33
N PRO A 728 15.10 -3.46 27.57
CA PRO A 728 13.83 -4.14 27.89
C PRO A 728 12.63 -3.53 27.15
N LYS A 729 12.58 -2.21 26.98
CA LYS A 729 11.56 -1.55 26.14
C LYS A 729 11.73 -1.93 24.67
N LEU A 730 12.96 -2.02 24.19
CA LEU A 730 13.28 -2.43 22.82
C LEU A 730 12.86 -3.88 22.57
N LEU A 731 13.05 -4.77 23.55
CA LEU A 731 12.59 -6.15 23.48
C LEU A 731 11.06 -6.21 23.38
N GLN A 732 10.34 -5.46 24.20
CA GLN A 732 8.87 -5.35 24.09
C GLN A 732 8.43 -4.81 22.71
N ILE A 733 9.13 -3.80 22.18
CA ILE A 733 8.87 -3.26 20.84
C ILE A 733 9.13 -4.32 19.76
N ILE A 734 10.21 -5.09 19.88
CA ILE A 734 10.56 -6.16 18.94
C ILE A 734 9.56 -7.31 19.02
N ASP A 735 9.12 -7.72 20.21
CA ASP A 735 8.09 -8.75 20.38
C ASP A 735 6.76 -8.27 19.80
N LYS A 736 6.37 -7.01 20.04
CA LYS A 736 5.19 -6.40 19.43
C LYS A 736 5.31 -6.34 17.90
N ARG A 737 6.48 -5.99 17.37
CA ARG A 737 6.75 -5.96 15.92
C ARG A 737 6.72 -7.35 15.31
N MET A 738 7.27 -8.36 15.99
CA MET A 738 7.21 -9.76 15.55
C MET A 738 5.78 -10.28 15.52
N SER A 739 4.97 -9.97 16.54
CA SER A 739 3.54 -10.30 16.54
C SER A 739 2.83 -9.65 15.36
N HIS A 740 3.05 -8.35 15.14
CA HIS A 740 2.49 -7.63 13.99
C HIS A 740 2.94 -8.22 12.65
N GLN A 741 4.20 -8.65 12.51
CA GLN A 741 4.68 -9.35 11.32
C GLN A 741 3.99 -10.70 11.09
N LYS A 742 3.67 -11.45 12.15
CA LYS A 742 2.91 -12.69 12.04
C LYS A 742 1.46 -12.43 11.66
N THR A 743 0.82 -11.41 12.23
CA THR A 743 -0.50 -10.92 11.80
C THR A 743 -0.50 -10.51 10.33
N PHE A 744 0.57 -9.85 9.90
CA PHE A 744 0.77 -9.44 8.51
C PHE A 744 0.90 -10.65 7.57
N TRP A 745 1.72 -11.64 7.94
CA TRP A 745 1.88 -12.87 7.16
C TRP A 745 0.57 -13.67 7.08
N TYR A 746 -0.17 -13.76 8.19
CA TYR A 746 -1.50 -14.35 8.22
C TYR A 746 -2.45 -13.67 7.23
N GLY A 747 -2.47 -12.33 7.21
CA GLY A 747 -3.24 -11.54 6.25
C GLY A 747 -2.86 -11.80 4.79
N ILE A 748 -1.56 -11.89 4.49
CA ILE A 748 -1.07 -12.23 3.13
C ILE A 748 -1.53 -13.63 2.72
N LEU A 749 -1.35 -14.64 3.58
CA LEU A 749 -1.75 -16.02 3.30
C LEU A 749 -3.25 -16.11 3.02
N LYS A 750 -4.07 -15.51 3.90
CA LYS A 750 -5.52 -15.51 3.74
C LYS A 750 -5.94 -14.80 2.44
N GLY A 751 -5.35 -13.64 2.15
CA GLY A 751 -5.63 -12.91 0.92
C GLY A 751 -5.19 -13.63 -0.35
N TYR A 752 -4.07 -14.37 -0.29
CA TYR A 752 -3.61 -15.24 -1.37
C TYR A 752 -4.57 -16.40 -1.62
N VAL A 753 -5.03 -17.09 -0.57
CA VAL A 753 -6.06 -18.14 -0.65
C VAL A 753 -7.35 -17.61 -1.27
N GLN A 754 -7.83 -16.45 -0.81
CA GLN A 754 -9.01 -15.81 -1.38
C GLN A 754 -8.80 -15.42 -2.86
N GLY A 755 -7.60 -14.97 -3.23
CA GLY A 755 -7.24 -14.65 -4.61
C GLY A 755 -7.31 -15.87 -5.53
N GLU A 756 -6.74 -17.00 -5.11
CA GLU A 756 -6.82 -18.26 -5.87
C GLU A 756 -8.27 -18.77 -5.98
N ALA A 757 -9.07 -18.64 -4.91
CA ALA A 757 -10.48 -19.00 -4.91
C ALA A 757 -11.31 -18.13 -5.88
N ASP A 758 -11.06 -16.82 -5.92
CA ASP A 758 -11.71 -15.89 -6.84
C ASP A 758 -11.39 -16.24 -8.31
N ILE A 759 -10.13 -16.57 -8.64
CA ILE A 759 -9.72 -16.98 -10.00
C ILE A 759 -10.50 -18.22 -10.45
N MET A 760 -10.69 -19.18 -9.56
CA MET A 760 -11.39 -20.43 -9.89
C MET A 760 -12.82 -20.19 -10.40
N THR A 761 -13.44 -19.07 -10.01
CA THR A 761 -14.77 -18.67 -10.52
C THR A 761 -14.72 -17.98 -11.88
N ILE A 762 -13.61 -17.32 -12.24
CA ILE A 762 -13.45 -16.51 -13.45
C ILE A 762 -12.66 -17.26 -14.54
N ILE A 763 -12.10 -18.44 -14.24
CA ILE A 763 -11.20 -19.18 -15.13
C ILE A 763 -11.80 -19.46 -16.52
N ASP A 764 -13.13 -19.58 -16.61
CA ASP A 764 -13.88 -19.76 -17.86
C ASP A 764 -13.81 -18.54 -18.77
N GLN A 765 -13.68 -17.34 -18.19
CA GLN A 765 -13.51 -16.08 -18.91
C GLN A 765 -12.03 -15.83 -19.28
N ILE A 766 -11.09 -16.47 -18.57
CA ILE A 766 -9.65 -16.28 -18.81
C ILE A 766 -9.20 -16.96 -20.10
N THR A 767 -9.69 -18.18 -20.40
CA THR A 767 -9.25 -18.97 -21.56
C THR A 767 -10.34 -19.84 -22.15
N SER A 768 -10.51 -19.74 -23.47
CA SER A 768 -11.44 -20.57 -24.26
C SER A 768 -10.92 -21.99 -24.53
N SER A 769 -9.59 -22.21 -24.48
CA SER A 769 -8.97 -23.53 -24.70
C SER A 769 -9.15 -24.46 -23.49
N LYS A 770 -9.78 -25.61 -23.73
CA LYS A 770 -10.05 -26.64 -22.70
C LYS A 770 -8.77 -27.21 -22.07
N GLN A 771 -7.69 -27.37 -22.85
CA GLN A 771 -6.42 -27.92 -22.36
C GLN A 771 -5.71 -26.94 -21.42
N ILE A 772 -5.61 -25.67 -21.82
CA ILE A 772 -4.98 -24.61 -21.00
C ILE A 772 -5.78 -24.41 -19.71
N LYS A 773 -7.11 -24.38 -19.79
CA LYS A 773 -8.00 -24.33 -18.63
C LYS A 773 -7.71 -25.43 -17.62
N GLN A 774 -7.53 -26.68 -18.07
CA GLN A 774 -7.20 -27.80 -17.18
C GLN A 774 -5.84 -27.65 -16.50
N MET A 775 -4.83 -27.19 -17.24
CA MET A 775 -3.50 -26.95 -16.67
C MET A 775 -3.52 -25.84 -15.61
N LEU A 776 -4.22 -24.73 -15.90
CA LEU A 776 -4.37 -23.61 -14.96
C LEU A 776 -5.17 -24.01 -13.72
N LEU A 777 -6.29 -24.72 -13.87
CA LEU A 777 -7.08 -25.22 -12.74
C LEU A 777 -6.24 -26.10 -11.81
N LYS A 778 -5.49 -27.06 -12.38
CA LYS A 778 -4.60 -27.92 -11.59
C LYS A 778 -3.53 -27.12 -10.86
N GLN A 779 -3.06 -26.02 -11.45
CA GLN A 779 -2.09 -25.14 -10.83
C GLN A 779 -2.68 -24.31 -9.68
N VAL A 780 -3.81 -23.64 -9.91
CA VAL A 780 -4.53 -22.83 -8.91
C VAL A 780 -4.89 -23.68 -7.69
N ILE A 781 -5.43 -24.89 -7.90
CA ILE A 781 -5.80 -25.81 -6.83
C ILE A 781 -4.58 -26.20 -5.98
N ARG A 782 -3.46 -26.60 -6.61
CA ARG A 782 -2.23 -26.94 -5.88
C ARG A 782 -1.69 -25.77 -5.06
N ASN A 783 -1.71 -24.56 -5.63
CA ASN A 783 -1.27 -23.35 -4.93
C ASN A 783 -2.17 -23.03 -3.73
N MET A 784 -3.49 -23.16 -3.91
CA MET A 784 -4.49 -22.95 -2.86
C MET A 784 -4.34 -23.97 -1.72
N GLU A 785 -4.21 -25.26 -2.03
CA GLU A 785 -3.98 -26.32 -1.03
C GLU A 785 -2.71 -26.07 -0.20
N HIS A 786 -1.62 -25.69 -0.86
CA HIS A 786 -0.37 -25.37 -0.19
C HIS A 786 -0.51 -24.16 0.75
N ALA A 787 -1.22 -23.12 0.31
CA ALA A 787 -1.46 -21.92 1.11
C ALA A 787 -2.40 -22.17 2.30
N ILE A 788 -3.46 -22.98 2.13
CA ILE A 788 -4.36 -23.37 3.22
C ILE A 788 -3.60 -24.20 4.26
N LYS A 789 -2.70 -25.08 3.82
CA LYS A 789 -1.86 -25.87 4.72
C LYS A 789 -0.94 -24.99 5.58
N GLU A 790 -0.23 -24.04 4.99
CA GLU A 790 0.62 -23.09 5.72
C GLU A 790 -0.20 -22.18 6.64
N LEU A 791 -1.38 -21.75 6.20
CA LEU A 791 -2.33 -21.00 7.03
C LEU A 791 -2.74 -21.82 8.27
N GLY A 792 -3.05 -23.11 8.09
CA GLY A 792 -3.39 -24.02 9.18
C GLY A 792 -2.27 -24.19 10.20
N TYR A 793 -1.00 -24.31 9.77
CA TYR A 793 0.14 -24.34 10.69
C TYR A 793 0.28 -23.04 11.48
N LEU A 794 0.03 -21.89 10.84
CA LEU A 794 0.09 -20.59 11.52
C LEU A 794 -1.01 -20.41 12.56
N GLU A 795 -2.23 -20.91 12.28
CA GLU A 795 -3.33 -20.93 13.25
C GLU A 795 -3.04 -21.83 14.44
N TYR A 796 -2.39 -22.97 14.21
CA TYR A 796 -1.97 -23.89 15.27
C TYR A 796 -0.88 -23.29 16.17
N ASP A 797 0.17 -22.72 15.58
CA ASP A 797 1.29 -22.14 16.35
C ASP A 797 0.87 -20.85 17.09
N HIS A 798 -0.04 -20.07 16.49
CA HIS A 798 -0.43 -18.74 16.98
C HIS A 798 -1.96 -18.50 16.90
N PRO A 799 -2.77 -19.21 17.70
CA PRO A 799 -4.24 -19.13 17.65
C PRO A 799 -4.76 -17.74 18.00
N GLU A 800 -4.09 -17.05 18.93
CA GLU A 800 -4.34 -15.66 19.31
C GLU A 800 -4.37 -14.70 18.11
N ILE A 801 -3.45 -14.89 17.15
CA ILE A 801 -3.35 -14.04 15.97
C ILE A 801 -4.51 -14.33 15.02
N ALA A 802 -4.83 -15.60 14.81
CA ALA A 802 -5.92 -16.01 13.94
C ALA A 802 -7.27 -15.45 14.40
N VAL A 803 -7.58 -15.57 15.70
CA VAL A 803 -8.81 -15.02 16.30
C VAL A 803 -8.83 -13.50 16.16
N THR A 804 -7.71 -12.83 16.42
CA THR A 804 -7.60 -11.37 16.31
C THR A 804 -7.86 -10.90 14.87
N VAL A 805 -7.24 -11.52 13.88
CA VAL A 805 -7.41 -11.12 12.46
C VAL A 805 -8.83 -11.41 11.99
N LYS A 806 -9.34 -12.62 12.23
CA LYS A 806 -10.72 -13.00 11.86
C LYS A 806 -11.73 -12.03 12.47
N THR A 807 -11.59 -11.71 13.75
CA THR A 807 -12.51 -10.78 14.44
C THR A 807 -12.46 -9.37 13.84
N LYS A 808 -11.25 -8.83 13.59
CA LYS A 808 -11.10 -7.49 12.99
C LYS A 808 -11.69 -7.42 11.59
N GLU A 809 -11.46 -8.45 10.80
CA GLU A 809 -12.01 -8.55 9.45
C GLU A 809 -13.53 -8.58 9.45
N GLU A 810 -14.15 -9.39 10.31
CA GLU A 810 -15.61 -9.42 10.45
C GLU A 810 -16.18 -8.06 10.89
N ILE A 811 -15.51 -7.38 11.82
CA ILE A 811 -15.91 -6.01 12.22
C ILE A 811 -15.82 -5.06 11.01
N ASN A 812 -14.75 -5.11 10.22
CA ASN A 812 -14.59 -4.27 9.03
C ASN A 812 -15.66 -4.57 7.98
N VAL A 813 -15.97 -5.84 7.72
CA VAL A 813 -17.04 -6.26 6.80
C VAL A 813 -18.38 -5.68 7.25
N MET A 814 -18.69 -5.73 8.55
CA MET A 814 -19.93 -5.17 9.10
C MET A 814 -19.97 -3.64 9.01
N LEU A 815 -18.86 -2.94 9.28
CA LEU A 815 -18.77 -1.49 9.14
C LEU A 815 -18.85 -1.03 7.67
N ASN A 816 -18.27 -1.80 6.74
CA ASN A 816 -18.40 -1.56 5.30
C ASN A 816 -19.83 -1.78 4.83
N MET A 817 -20.50 -2.80 5.34
CA MET A 817 -21.93 -3.00 5.10
C MET A 817 -22.76 -1.80 5.56
N ALA A 818 -22.49 -1.27 6.76
CA ALA A 818 -23.18 -0.08 7.26
C ALA A 818 -22.96 1.14 6.33
N THR A 819 -21.73 1.32 5.82
CA THR A 819 -21.40 2.37 4.84
C THR A 819 -22.16 2.20 3.53
N GLU A 820 -22.25 0.97 3.00
CA GLU A 820 -22.98 0.69 1.75
C GLU A 820 -24.50 0.87 1.93
N ILE A 821 -25.05 0.47 3.09
CA ILE A 821 -26.44 0.75 3.44
C ILE A 821 -26.69 2.27 3.48
N LEU A 822 -25.78 3.03 4.08
CA LEU A 822 -25.87 4.49 4.14
C LEU A 822 -25.84 5.13 2.75
N LYS A 823 -24.94 4.69 1.86
CA LYS A 823 -24.89 5.12 0.46
C LYS A 823 -26.18 4.79 -0.28
N ALA A 824 -26.70 3.57 -0.10
CA ALA A 824 -27.96 3.15 -0.72
C ALA A 824 -29.14 4.00 -0.23
N PHE A 825 -29.19 4.37 1.06
CA PHE A 825 -30.21 5.26 1.61
C PHE A 825 -30.08 6.69 1.08
N SER A 826 -28.86 7.20 0.93
CA SER A 826 -28.59 8.50 0.32
C SER A 826 -29.03 8.54 -1.16
N LEU A 827 -28.67 7.52 -1.95
CA LEU A 827 -29.08 7.40 -3.36
C LEU A 827 -30.59 7.28 -3.53
N LYS A 828 -31.28 6.61 -2.59
CA LYS A 828 -32.75 6.52 -2.57
C LYS A 828 -33.44 7.77 -2.02
N GLY A 829 -32.70 8.77 -1.57
CA GLY A 829 -33.24 9.99 -0.96
C GLY A 829 -33.89 9.79 0.41
N ILE A 830 -33.60 8.68 1.11
CA ILE A 830 -34.16 8.37 2.45
C ILE A 830 -33.48 9.23 3.52
N ILE A 831 -32.19 9.57 3.34
CA ILE A 831 -31.37 10.33 4.28
C ILE A 831 -30.80 11.56 3.57
N SER A 832 -30.82 12.72 4.23
CA SER A 832 -30.21 13.95 3.71
C SER A 832 -28.68 13.88 3.71
N LYS A 833 -27.99 14.65 2.85
CA LYS A 833 -26.51 14.65 2.79
C LYS A 833 -25.85 14.99 4.14
N THR A 834 -26.48 15.86 4.95
CA THR A 834 -25.97 16.28 6.27
C THR A 834 -26.13 15.18 7.32
N GLU A 835 -27.28 14.51 7.37
CA GLU A 835 -27.50 13.35 8.24
C GLU A 835 -26.59 12.18 7.85
N GLY A 836 -26.42 11.96 6.55
CA GLY A 836 -25.49 10.97 6.00
C GLY A 836 -24.05 11.23 6.44
N ALA A 837 -23.58 12.47 6.35
CA ALA A 837 -22.25 12.85 6.83
C ALA A 837 -22.08 12.61 8.35
N GLY A 838 -23.11 12.91 9.15
CA GLY A 838 -23.11 12.65 10.59
C GLY A 838 -22.99 11.16 10.94
N ILE A 839 -23.75 10.29 10.28
CA ILE A 839 -23.68 8.83 10.47
C ILE A 839 -22.33 8.30 9.98
N ASN A 840 -21.84 8.78 8.84
CA ASN A 840 -20.54 8.38 8.31
C ASN A 840 -19.41 8.70 9.31
N LYS A 841 -19.48 9.87 9.98
CA LYS A 841 -18.50 10.23 11.03
C LYS A 841 -18.50 9.24 12.20
N LEU A 842 -19.65 8.70 12.60
CA LEU A 842 -19.74 7.68 13.64
C LEU A 842 -19.13 6.34 13.19
N ILE A 843 -19.39 5.93 11.95
CA ILE A 843 -18.81 4.72 11.36
C ILE A 843 -17.27 4.86 11.31
N MET A 844 -16.77 6.01 10.85
CA MET A 844 -15.34 6.28 10.79
C MET A 844 -14.68 6.31 12.18
N ALA A 845 -15.35 6.87 13.19
CA ALA A 845 -14.86 6.83 14.56
C ALA A 845 -14.73 5.38 15.08
N LYS A 846 -15.70 4.51 14.75
CA LYS A 846 -15.63 3.07 15.09
C LYS A 846 -14.54 2.33 14.33
N LYS A 847 -14.35 2.61 13.04
CA LYS A 847 -13.21 2.06 12.28
C LYS A 847 -11.86 2.44 12.93
N LYS A 848 -11.73 3.70 13.37
CA LYS A 848 -10.53 4.18 14.07
C LYS A 848 -10.29 3.43 15.39
N GLU A 849 -11.32 3.23 16.19
CA GLU A 849 -11.24 2.46 17.44
C GLU A 849 -10.71 1.04 17.20
N VAL A 850 -11.14 0.38 16.12
CA VAL A 850 -10.70 -0.98 15.74
C VAL A 850 -9.23 -1.00 15.28
N LEU A 851 -8.81 0.00 14.51
CA LEU A 851 -7.42 0.20 14.08
C LEU A 851 -6.48 0.44 15.27
N ASP A 852 -6.90 1.30 16.21
CA ASP A 852 -6.13 1.66 17.41
C ASP A 852 -6.10 0.51 18.44
N SER A 853 -7.14 -0.34 18.47
CA SER A 853 -7.19 -1.54 19.31
C SER A 853 -6.17 -2.61 18.84
N GLN A 854 -4.91 -2.45 19.23
CA GLN A 854 -3.83 -3.40 18.92
C GLN A 854 -3.77 -4.59 19.90
N SER A 855 -4.80 -4.79 20.73
CA SER A 855 -4.85 -5.90 21.67
C SER A 855 -5.01 -7.22 20.93
N ILE A 856 -4.08 -8.13 21.17
CA ILE A 856 -4.22 -9.53 20.80
C ILE A 856 -5.41 -10.09 21.59
N ILE A 857 -6.41 -10.60 20.87
CA ILE A 857 -7.59 -11.23 21.45
C ILE A 857 -7.19 -12.64 21.88
N ARG A 858 -7.46 -12.97 23.15
CA ARG A 858 -7.23 -14.31 23.69
C ARG A 858 -8.12 -15.32 22.94
N PRO A 859 -7.64 -16.55 22.67
CA PRO A 859 -8.48 -17.57 22.05
C PRO A 859 -9.65 -17.90 22.98
N LEU A 860 -10.80 -18.20 22.38
CA LEU A 860 -12.01 -18.59 23.09
C LEU A 860 -11.74 -19.84 23.93
N THR A 861 -12.25 -19.84 25.16
CA THR A 861 -12.29 -21.05 25.99
C THR A 861 -13.33 -22.04 25.45
N VAL A 862 -13.20 -23.33 25.78
CA VAL A 862 -14.11 -24.39 25.31
C VAL A 862 -15.58 -24.09 25.63
N GLU A 863 -15.82 -23.44 26.77
CA GLU A 863 -17.15 -23.03 27.22
C GLU A 863 -17.71 -21.87 26.38
N GLU A 864 -16.86 -20.91 26.01
CA GLU A 864 -17.24 -19.77 25.17
C GLU A 864 -17.51 -20.19 23.72
N VAL A 865 -16.81 -21.21 23.19
CA VAL A 865 -17.03 -21.70 21.82
C VAL A 865 -18.50 -22.10 21.59
N LEU A 866 -19.12 -22.79 22.56
CA LEU A 866 -20.53 -23.17 22.48
C LEU A 866 -21.48 -21.96 22.43
N TYR A 867 -21.10 -20.85 23.05
CA TYR A 867 -21.87 -19.61 23.05
C TYR A 867 -21.94 -18.97 21.66
N HIS A 868 -20.96 -19.25 20.79
CA HIS A 868 -20.87 -18.71 19.44
C HIS A 868 -21.49 -19.61 18.37
N ILE A 869 -21.95 -20.81 18.72
CA ILE A 869 -22.57 -21.72 17.75
C ILE A 869 -23.95 -21.21 17.34
N PRO A 870 -24.22 -21.00 16.02
CA PRO A 870 -25.45 -20.36 15.55
C PRO A 870 -26.75 -21.03 16.00
N TRP A 871 -26.77 -22.36 16.11
CA TRP A 871 -27.98 -23.11 16.48
C TRP A 871 -28.22 -23.20 18.00
N LEU A 872 -27.26 -22.81 18.83
CA LEU A 872 -27.43 -22.65 20.29
C LEU A 872 -27.93 -21.26 20.70
N ASP A 873 -27.73 -20.24 19.82
CA ASP A 873 -28.31 -18.89 19.92
C ASP A 873 -28.16 -18.25 21.31
N LYS A 874 -27.01 -18.46 21.94
CA LYS A 874 -26.65 -17.88 23.25
C LYS A 874 -27.58 -18.27 24.41
N ASN A 875 -28.43 -19.29 24.24
CA ASN A 875 -29.32 -19.74 25.30
C ASN A 875 -28.55 -20.62 26.29
N LYS A 876 -28.45 -20.15 27.54
CA LYS A 876 -27.70 -20.82 28.60
C LYS A 876 -28.24 -22.22 28.91
N ASP A 877 -29.55 -22.44 28.83
CA ASP A 877 -30.15 -23.74 29.15
C ASP A 877 -29.74 -24.82 28.14
N TYR A 878 -29.72 -24.46 26.84
CA TYR A 878 -29.29 -25.38 25.78
C TYR A 878 -27.79 -25.67 25.84
N ILE A 879 -26.98 -24.64 26.16
CA ILE A 879 -25.53 -24.78 26.29
C ILE A 879 -25.21 -25.70 27.47
N ASN A 880 -25.81 -25.45 28.64
CA ASN A 880 -25.60 -26.28 29.83
C ASN A 880 -26.05 -27.73 29.60
N PHE A 881 -27.17 -27.93 28.90
CA PHE A 881 -27.63 -29.27 28.52
C PHE A 881 -26.57 -29.98 27.68
N ILE A 882 -26.16 -29.39 26.55
CA ILE A 882 -25.13 -29.97 25.66
C ILE A 882 -23.81 -30.23 26.38
N GLN A 883 -23.40 -29.35 27.30
CA GLN A 883 -22.18 -29.50 28.09
C GLN A 883 -22.19 -30.73 29.01
N GLU A 884 -23.35 -31.19 29.48
CA GLU A 884 -23.45 -32.26 30.47
C GLU A 884 -22.82 -33.58 30.00
N LYS A 885 -22.96 -33.92 28.70
CA LYS A 885 -22.39 -35.16 28.12
C LYS A 885 -21.35 -34.93 27.03
N ALA A 886 -21.02 -33.68 26.70
CA ALA A 886 -19.99 -33.39 25.71
C ALA A 886 -18.59 -33.53 26.32
N LYS A 887 -17.62 -33.97 25.50
CA LYS A 887 -16.25 -34.27 25.93
C LYS A 887 -15.22 -33.62 25.04
N VAL A 888 -14.14 -33.12 25.62
CA VAL A 888 -12.95 -32.72 24.85
C VAL A 888 -12.18 -34.00 24.47
N VAL A 889 -11.97 -34.22 23.19
CA VAL A 889 -11.23 -35.37 22.64
C VAL A 889 -10.04 -34.84 21.85
N THR A 890 -8.85 -35.31 22.21
CA THR A 890 -7.58 -34.96 21.57
C THR A 890 -7.13 -36.09 20.63
N PHE A 891 -6.81 -35.74 19.39
CA PHE A 891 -6.30 -36.65 18.37
C PHE A 891 -4.87 -36.27 18.01
N ASP A 892 -3.98 -37.27 17.97
CA ASP A 892 -2.61 -37.08 17.52
C ASP A 892 -2.51 -36.89 16.00
N CYS A 893 -1.40 -36.31 15.57
CA CYS A 893 -1.12 -36.11 14.15
C CYS A 893 -1.11 -37.45 13.39
N GLY A 894 -1.84 -37.52 12.28
CA GLY A 894 -1.99 -38.72 11.46
C GLY A 894 -3.18 -39.61 11.84
N ASN A 895 -3.80 -39.40 13.01
CA ASN A 895 -4.97 -40.19 13.40
C ASN A 895 -6.19 -39.88 12.53
N VAL A 896 -7.02 -40.89 12.31
CA VAL A 896 -8.29 -40.77 11.58
C VAL A 896 -9.42 -40.59 12.60
N ILE A 897 -10.24 -39.55 12.44
CA ILE A 897 -11.41 -39.30 13.30
C ILE A 897 -12.54 -40.29 12.94
N PHE A 898 -12.79 -40.46 11.64
CA PHE A 898 -13.70 -41.44 11.05
C PHE A 898 -13.35 -41.68 9.58
N GLU A 899 -13.76 -42.82 9.04
CA GLU A 899 -13.59 -43.20 7.63
C GLU A 899 -14.90 -43.02 6.84
N GLU A 900 -14.78 -42.84 5.52
CA GLU A 900 -15.93 -42.82 4.62
C GLU A 900 -16.72 -44.14 4.74
N GLY A 901 -18.03 -44.02 4.94
CA GLY A 901 -18.93 -45.16 5.19
C GLY A 901 -19.20 -45.44 6.67
N ASP A 902 -18.44 -44.86 7.61
CA ASP A 902 -18.70 -45.03 9.05
C ASP A 902 -20.08 -44.46 9.45
N GLU A 903 -20.75 -45.11 10.41
CA GLU A 903 -21.96 -44.52 11.01
C GLU A 903 -21.62 -43.28 11.86
N PRO A 904 -22.49 -42.24 11.86
CA PRO A 904 -22.24 -41.02 12.61
C PRO A 904 -22.31 -41.27 14.13
N LYS A 905 -21.16 -41.16 14.80
CA LYS A 905 -21.05 -41.29 16.27
C LYS A 905 -21.51 -40.04 17.02
N GLY A 906 -21.44 -38.87 16.37
CA GLY A 906 -21.76 -37.58 16.95
C GLY A 906 -21.21 -36.41 16.14
N ILE A 907 -21.26 -35.23 16.74
CA ILE A 907 -20.75 -33.98 16.15
C ILE A 907 -19.38 -33.67 16.75
N TYR A 908 -18.42 -33.29 15.91
CA TYR A 908 -17.09 -32.87 16.34
C TYR A 908 -16.89 -31.38 16.03
N ILE A 909 -16.68 -30.56 17.05
CA ILE A 909 -16.35 -29.14 16.89
C ILE A 909 -14.84 -28.99 17.06
N ILE A 910 -14.12 -28.49 16.06
CA ILE A 910 -12.67 -28.33 16.15
C ILE A 910 -12.37 -27.12 17.04
N ILE A 911 -11.73 -27.35 18.18
CA ILE A 911 -11.28 -26.30 19.10
C ILE A 911 -9.92 -25.78 18.63
N SER A 912 -8.99 -26.70 18.34
CA SER A 912 -7.64 -26.38 17.89
C SER A 912 -7.11 -27.47 16.95
N GLY A 913 -6.24 -27.11 16.02
CA GLY A 913 -5.63 -28.02 15.05
C GLY A 913 -6.30 -28.05 13.68
N MET A 914 -5.76 -28.91 12.80
CA MET A 914 -6.11 -29.01 11.39
C MET A 914 -6.53 -30.44 11.02
N VAL A 915 -7.68 -30.56 10.36
CA VAL A 915 -8.22 -31.83 9.86
C VAL A 915 -8.30 -31.79 8.34
N LYS A 916 -7.83 -32.84 7.67
CA LYS A 916 -7.99 -33.02 6.23
C LYS A 916 -9.17 -33.97 5.98
N LEU A 917 -10.17 -33.51 5.26
CA LEU A 917 -11.25 -34.33 4.73
C LEU A 917 -10.86 -34.85 3.36
N GLU A 918 -10.99 -36.16 3.12
CA GLU A 918 -10.75 -36.77 1.81
C GLU A 918 -11.94 -37.65 1.43
N LYS A 919 -12.35 -37.60 0.16
CA LYS A 919 -13.31 -38.55 -0.40
C LYS A 919 -12.58 -39.59 -1.24
N SER A 920 -12.94 -40.87 -1.08
CA SER A 920 -12.41 -41.91 -1.96
C SER A 920 -12.98 -41.74 -3.38
N LYS A 921 -12.15 -42.01 -4.41
CA LYS A 921 -12.59 -41.93 -5.82
C LYS A 921 -13.82 -42.82 -6.02
N PRO A 922 -14.81 -42.42 -6.86
CA PRO A 922 -15.93 -43.29 -7.18
C PRO A 922 -15.39 -44.57 -7.83
N GLY A 923 -15.45 -45.66 -7.06
CA GLY A 923 -15.14 -47.01 -7.55
C GLY A 923 -16.12 -47.37 -8.65
N LEU A 924 -15.64 -48.13 -9.62
CA LEU A 924 -16.38 -48.71 -10.73
C LEU A 924 -17.53 -49.59 -10.19
N GLY A 925 -18.71 -49.01 -9.97
CA GLY A 925 -19.88 -49.65 -9.41
C GLY A 925 -21.13 -48.93 -9.88
N ILE A 926 -22.01 -49.68 -10.53
CA ILE A 926 -23.17 -49.24 -11.32
C ILE A 926 -24.17 -48.45 -10.45
N GLU A 927 -24.31 -47.14 -10.68
CA GLU A 927 -25.59 -46.42 -10.55
C GLU A 927 -25.73 -45.34 -11.64
N GLN A 928 -26.98 -45.20 -12.09
CA GLN A 928 -27.38 -44.85 -13.45
C GLN A 928 -27.48 -43.34 -13.72
N MET A 929 -27.00 -42.97 -14.92
CA MET A 929 -27.55 -41.98 -15.86
C MET A 929 -28.62 -41.02 -15.33
N VAL A 930 -28.23 -39.77 -15.04
CA VAL A 930 -28.79 -38.57 -15.68
C VAL A 930 -27.67 -37.55 -15.80
N GLU A 931 -27.17 -37.42 -17.03
CA GLU A 931 -26.38 -36.27 -17.46
C GLU A 931 -27.23 -35.00 -17.35
N SER A 932 -26.74 -34.01 -16.59
CA SER A 932 -26.77 -32.65 -17.11
C SER A 932 -25.34 -32.36 -17.57
N LYS A 933 -25.14 -32.47 -18.88
CA LYS A 933 -23.93 -32.05 -19.60
C LYS A 933 -23.75 -30.54 -19.43
N GLU A 934 -23.27 -30.09 -18.27
CA GLU A 934 -22.71 -28.74 -18.05
C GLU A 934 -22.19 -28.65 -16.60
N LYS A 935 -20.98 -29.18 -16.38
CA LYS A 935 -19.94 -28.84 -15.37
C LYS A 935 -19.15 -30.08 -14.95
N ASP A 936 -18.46 -30.71 -15.90
CA ASP A 936 -17.45 -31.74 -15.63
C ASP A 936 -16.13 -31.09 -15.19
N PHE A 937 -16.02 -30.75 -13.91
CA PHE A 937 -14.73 -30.68 -13.21
C PHE A 937 -14.90 -31.31 -11.84
N PRO A 938 -13.95 -32.16 -11.39
CA PRO A 938 -14.06 -32.82 -10.10
C PRO A 938 -14.08 -31.74 -9.01
N ILE A 939 -15.21 -31.66 -8.31
CA ILE A 939 -15.36 -30.87 -7.10
C ILE A 939 -14.42 -31.51 -6.07
N ILE A 940 -13.33 -30.81 -5.74
CA ILE A 940 -12.42 -30.98 -4.59
C ILE A 940 -12.61 -32.32 -3.84
N ASP A 941 -11.74 -33.29 -4.13
CA ASP A 941 -11.70 -34.56 -3.40
C ASP A 941 -11.05 -34.41 -1.99
N THR A 942 -10.40 -33.28 -1.70
CA THR A 942 -9.75 -33.03 -0.41
C THR A 942 -9.97 -31.62 0.13
N ASP A 943 -10.63 -31.50 1.28
CA ASP A 943 -10.90 -30.23 1.96
C ASP A 943 -10.10 -30.15 3.27
N TYR A 944 -9.83 -28.95 3.75
CA TYR A 944 -9.07 -28.73 5.00
C TYR A 944 -9.90 -27.92 5.98
N MET A 945 -10.16 -28.50 7.15
CA MET A 945 -10.91 -27.88 8.21
C MET A 945 -10.02 -27.34 9.33
N LEU A 946 -10.40 -26.16 9.82
CA LEU A 946 -9.66 -25.37 10.81
C LEU A 946 -10.45 -25.19 12.11
N SER A 947 -9.84 -24.52 13.10
CA SER A 947 -10.49 -24.19 14.37
C SER A 947 -11.80 -23.40 14.17
N GLY A 948 -12.84 -23.81 14.88
CA GLY A 948 -14.20 -23.24 14.84
C GLY A 948 -15.18 -23.98 13.93
N GLU A 949 -14.69 -24.90 13.07
CA GLU A 949 -15.56 -25.66 12.19
C GLU A 949 -16.18 -26.89 12.86
N ILE A 950 -17.33 -27.31 12.33
CA ILE A 950 -18.16 -28.37 12.90
C ILE A 950 -18.33 -29.49 11.88
N ILE A 951 -18.00 -30.71 12.29
CA ILE A 951 -18.05 -31.92 11.47
C ILE A 951 -19.22 -32.81 11.93
N GLY A 952 -19.96 -33.36 10.98
CA GLY A 952 -21.00 -34.36 11.23
C GLY A 952 -22.41 -33.81 11.48
N GLU A 953 -22.64 -32.49 11.36
CA GLU A 953 -23.96 -31.88 11.56
C GLU A 953 -25.03 -32.49 10.63
N ILE A 954 -24.74 -32.58 9.34
CA ILE A 954 -25.69 -33.11 8.34
C ILE A 954 -25.89 -34.62 8.51
N ASN A 955 -24.84 -35.37 8.81
CA ASN A 955 -24.89 -36.82 9.02
C ASN A 955 -25.71 -37.17 10.27
N CYS A 956 -25.56 -36.41 11.36
CA CYS A 956 -26.37 -36.61 12.57
C CYS A 956 -27.84 -36.22 12.38
N LEU A 957 -28.15 -35.23 11.52
CA LEU A 957 -29.53 -34.83 11.24
C LEU A 957 -30.28 -35.79 10.32
N THR A 958 -29.57 -36.36 9.34
CA THR A 958 -30.12 -37.26 8.32
C THR A 958 -29.99 -38.74 8.71
N ASN A 959 -29.14 -39.05 9.68
CA ASN A 959 -28.74 -40.40 10.05
C ASN A 959 -28.04 -41.18 8.90
N GLU A 960 -27.44 -40.47 7.95
CA GLU A 960 -26.65 -41.05 6.85
C GLU A 960 -25.19 -41.32 7.26
N PRO A 961 -24.52 -42.33 6.66
CA PRO A 961 -23.11 -42.60 6.92
C PRO A 961 -22.21 -41.44 6.50
N MET A 962 -21.01 -41.37 7.07
CA MET A 962 -20.01 -40.34 6.78
C MET A 962 -19.62 -40.40 5.29
N LYS A 963 -19.67 -39.25 4.60
CA LYS A 963 -19.43 -39.14 3.14
C LYS A 963 -17.96 -38.91 2.77
N TYR A 964 -17.10 -38.82 3.76
CA TYR A 964 -15.69 -38.46 3.63
C TYR A 964 -14.91 -39.04 4.81
N SER A 965 -13.62 -39.24 4.65
CA SER A 965 -12.68 -39.63 5.71
C SER A 965 -12.02 -38.39 6.31
N ALA A 966 -11.90 -38.30 7.62
CA ALA A 966 -11.31 -37.17 8.33
C ALA A 966 -9.98 -37.55 8.99
N THR A 967 -8.87 -36.95 8.55
CA THR A 967 -7.51 -37.25 9.03
C THR A 967 -6.82 -36.04 9.68
N CYS A 968 -6.26 -36.19 10.86
CA CYS A 968 -5.58 -35.12 11.59
C CYS A 968 -4.21 -34.82 10.96
N LYS A 969 -3.94 -33.55 10.62
CA LYS A 969 -2.63 -33.10 10.09
C LYS A 969 -1.74 -32.45 11.16
N THR A 970 -2.35 -32.00 12.24
CA THR A 970 -1.68 -31.56 13.47
C THR A 970 -2.26 -32.34 14.65
N VAL A 971 -1.82 -32.05 15.86
CA VAL A 971 -2.61 -32.41 17.05
C VAL A 971 -3.92 -31.64 16.97
N VAL A 972 -5.06 -32.33 17.10
CA VAL A 972 -6.40 -31.74 17.00
C VAL A 972 -7.14 -31.95 18.30
N GLU A 973 -7.61 -30.85 18.89
CA GLU A 973 -8.53 -30.88 20.02
C GLU A 973 -9.95 -30.61 19.51
N THR A 974 -10.87 -31.51 19.83
CA THR A 974 -12.27 -31.41 19.42
C THR A 974 -13.19 -31.43 20.62
N TYR A 975 -14.30 -30.71 20.53
CA TYR A 975 -15.44 -30.86 21.43
C TYR A 975 -16.43 -31.83 20.79
N PHE A 976 -16.52 -33.03 21.35
CA PHE A 976 -17.37 -34.10 20.84
C PHE A 976 -18.72 -34.11 21.55
N ILE A 977 -19.80 -34.00 20.76
CA ILE A 977 -21.18 -34.12 21.21
C ILE A 977 -21.72 -35.47 20.74
N PRO A 978 -22.00 -36.44 21.65
CA PRO A 978 -22.51 -37.74 21.27
C PRO A 978 -23.86 -37.65 20.56
N LYS A 979 -24.06 -38.50 19.54
CA LYS A 979 -25.32 -38.57 18.80
C LYS A 979 -26.51 -38.80 19.73
N THR A 980 -26.43 -39.78 20.63
CA THR A 980 -27.52 -40.08 21.59
C THR A 980 -27.98 -38.84 22.36
N HIS A 981 -27.01 -38.06 22.85
CA HIS A 981 -27.29 -36.83 23.58
C HIS A 981 -27.88 -35.71 22.70
N LEU A 982 -27.50 -35.65 21.43
CA LEU A 982 -28.10 -34.73 20.47
C LEU A 982 -29.58 -35.06 20.21
N TYR A 983 -29.93 -36.34 20.13
CA TYR A 983 -31.33 -36.77 20.00
C TYR A 983 -32.13 -36.50 21.28
N ASP A 984 -31.55 -36.73 22.46
CA ASP A 984 -32.15 -36.32 23.75
C ASP A 984 -32.47 -34.81 23.73
N ALA A 985 -31.54 -33.98 23.19
CA ALA A 985 -31.74 -32.54 23.04
C ALA A 985 -32.89 -32.19 22.08
N PHE A 986 -33.04 -32.93 20.99
CA PHE A 986 -34.14 -32.71 20.04
C PHE A 986 -35.51 -33.03 20.63
N GLU A 987 -35.58 -34.01 21.54
CA GLU A 987 -36.81 -34.40 22.23
C GLU A 987 -37.13 -33.45 23.40
N GLN A 988 -36.16 -33.11 24.25
CA GLN A 988 -36.38 -32.32 25.47
C GLN A 988 -36.37 -30.79 25.24
N CYS A 989 -35.51 -30.25 24.37
CA CYS A 989 -35.32 -28.80 24.21
C CYS A 989 -36.23 -28.15 23.15
N SER A 990 -37.29 -28.86 22.71
CA SER A 990 -38.21 -28.51 21.61
C SER A 990 -37.60 -28.63 20.19
N PRO A 991 -38.40 -28.78 19.10
CA PRO A 991 -37.91 -28.95 17.71
C PRO A 991 -37.13 -27.75 17.13
N LEU A 992 -36.93 -26.69 17.92
CA LEU A 992 -36.23 -25.46 17.52
C LEU A 992 -34.74 -25.68 17.25
N ILE A 993 -34.02 -26.49 18.03
CA ILE A 993 -32.58 -26.75 17.80
C ILE A 993 -32.39 -27.45 16.44
N LYS A 994 -33.17 -28.51 16.19
CA LYS A 994 -33.18 -29.23 14.91
C LYS A 994 -33.48 -28.30 13.74
N HIS A 995 -34.50 -27.43 13.87
CA HIS A 995 -34.82 -26.43 12.86
C HIS A 995 -33.69 -25.42 12.63
N LYS A 996 -33.05 -24.91 13.70
CA LYS A 996 -31.92 -23.96 13.60
C LYS A 996 -30.70 -24.59 12.93
N MET A 997 -30.41 -25.87 13.18
CA MET A 997 -29.35 -26.57 12.45
C MET A 997 -29.66 -26.66 10.95
N TRP A 998 -30.89 -27.02 10.58
CA TRP A 998 -31.33 -27.00 9.18
C TRP A 998 -31.27 -25.60 8.56
N LEU A 999 -31.60 -24.55 9.32
CA LEU A 999 -31.49 -23.17 8.86
C LEU A 999 -30.04 -22.78 8.59
N LYS A 1000 -29.10 -23.14 9.48
CA LYS A 1000 -27.65 -22.91 9.29
C LYS A 1000 -27.14 -23.60 8.01
N ILE A 1001 -27.44 -24.89 7.85
CA ILE A 1001 -27.04 -25.68 6.68
C ILE A 1001 -27.69 -25.09 5.41
N GLY A 1002 -28.97 -24.74 5.50
CA GLY A 1002 -29.71 -24.12 4.42
C GLY A 1002 -29.11 -22.79 3.97
N LEU A 1003 -28.73 -21.92 4.92
CA LEU A 1003 -28.04 -20.65 4.65
C LEU A 1003 -26.69 -20.87 3.96
N ALA A 1004 -25.89 -21.84 4.42
CA ALA A 1004 -24.58 -22.13 3.83
C ALA A 1004 -24.72 -22.64 2.38
N ILE A 1005 -25.61 -23.60 2.13
CA ILE A 1005 -25.89 -24.13 0.77
C ILE A 1005 -26.45 -23.03 -0.13
N THR A 1006 -27.37 -22.23 0.40
CA THR A 1006 -28.00 -21.12 -0.33
C THR A 1006 -26.99 -20.07 -0.74
N ALA A 1007 -26.14 -19.62 0.18
CA ALA A 1007 -25.09 -18.64 -0.09
C ALA A 1007 -24.07 -19.15 -1.12
N ARG A 1008 -23.76 -20.46 -1.12
CA ARG A 1008 -22.90 -21.09 -2.13
C ARG A 1008 -23.58 -21.11 -3.50
N LYS A 1009 -24.83 -21.56 -3.58
CA LYS A 1009 -25.56 -21.68 -4.85
C LYS A 1009 -25.88 -20.34 -5.49
N ILE A 1010 -26.24 -19.33 -4.70
CA ILE A 1010 -26.47 -17.98 -5.21
C ILE A 1010 -25.19 -17.37 -5.80
N ARG A 1011 -24.02 -17.66 -5.20
CA ARG A 1011 -22.71 -17.19 -5.68
C ARG A 1011 -22.30 -17.79 -7.02
N GLU A 1012 -22.80 -18.98 -7.35
CA GLU A 1012 -22.59 -19.62 -8.65
C GLU A 1012 -23.38 -18.95 -9.79
N HIS A 1013 -24.44 -18.19 -9.46
CA HIS A 1013 -25.40 -17.64 -10.43
C HIS A 1013 -25.47 -16.10 -10.48
N LEU A 1014 -24.93 -15.38 -9.48
CA LEU A 1014 -24.85 -13.92 -9.49
C LEU A 1014 -23.51 -13.40 -10.02
N SER A 1015 -23.56 -12.30 -10.77
CA SER A 1015 -22.40 -11.50 -11.15
C SER A 1015 -21.64 -11.03 -9.89
N TYR A 1016 -20.31 -11.13 -9.91
CA TYR A 1016 -19.43 -10.91 -8.73
C TYR A 1016 -19.59 -9.53 -8.04
N GLU A 1017 -20.12 -8.54 -8.74
CA GLU A 1017 -20.28 -7.15 -8.26
C GLU A 1017 -21.54 -6.91 -7.41
N ASP A 1018 -22.58 -7.76 -7.48
CA ASP A 1018 -23.83 -7.59 -6.72
C ASP A 1018 -23.84 -8.32 -5.34
N CYS A 1019 -22.71 -8.91 -4.94
CA CYS A 1019 -22.62 -9.87 -3.83
C CYS A 1019 -22.59 -9.29 -2.40
N ASN A 1020 -22.51 -7.96 -2.19
CA ASN A 1020 -22.23 -7.43 -0.84
C ASN A 1020 -23.50 -7.24 0.01
N TYR A 1021 -24.13 -6.05 -0.03
CA TYR A 1021 -25.22 -5.74 0.91
C TYR A 1021 -26.57 -6.30 0.46
N LYS A 1022 -26.86 -6.28 -0.85
CA LYS A 1022 -28.14 -6.76 -1.40
C LYS A 1022 -28.30 -8.27 -1.18
N MET A 1023 -27.23 -9.03 -1.30
CA MET A 1023 -27.26 -10.48 -1.06
C MET A 1023 -27.52 -10.77 0.42
N GLN A 1024 -26.77 -10.14 1.34
CA GLN A 1024 -26.98 -10.36 2.78
C GLN A 1024 -28.38 -9.92 3.26
N LEU A 1025 -28.92 -8.82 2.73
CA LEU A 1025 -30.32 -8.42 2.97
C LEU A 1025 -31.33 -9.41 2.39
N LYS A 1026 -31.05 -10.05 1.25
CA LYS A 1026 -31.90 -11.11 0.70
C LYS A 1026 -31.83 -12.38 1.55
N LEU A 1027 -30.66 -12.68 2.13
CA LEU A 1027 -30.45 -13.85 2.98
C LEU A 1027 -31.02 -13.71 4.40
N SER A 1028 -31.41 -12.50 4.84
CA SER A 1028 -31.95 -12.29 6.19
C SER A 1028 -33.38 -12.82 6.36
N ASN A 1029 -34.14 -12.98 5.28
CA ASN A 1029 -35.52 -13.49 5.27
C ASN A 1029 -35.59 -14.91 4.69
N ILE A 1030 -34.98 -15.86 5.40
CA ILE A 1030 -34.89 -17.27 5.02
C ILE A 1030 -35.59 -18.15 6.05
N TYR A 1031 -36.35 -19.14 5.57
CA TYR A 1031 -36.89 -20.22 6.39
C TYR A 1031 -36.81 -21.56 5.66
N VAL A 1032 -36.82 -22.65 6.44
CA VAL A 1032 -36.79 -24.02 5.94
C VAL A 1032 -38.21 -24.59 5.97
N VAL A 1033 -38.60 -25.25 4.88
CA VAL A 1033 -39.88 -25.92 4.72
C VAL A 1033 -39.66 -27.40 4.51
N ASP A 1034 -40.49 -28.19 5.16
CA ASP A 1034 -40.51 -29.64 5.07
C ASP A 1034 -41.57 -30.04 4.05
N ILE A 1035 -41.19 -30.83 3.05
CA ILE A 1035 -42.11 -31.34 2.02
C ILE A 1035 -42.25 -32.84 2.25
N PRO A 1036 -43.41 -33.30 2.77
CA PRO A 1036 -43.64 -34.73 2.98
C PRO A 1036 -43.70 -35.46 1.63
N MET A 1037 -43.35 -36.75 1.64
CA MET A 1037 -43.41 -37.62 0.46
C MET A 1037 -44.77 -37.56 -0.22
N SER A 1038 -44.79 -37.52 -1.55
CA SER A 1038 -45.99 -37.55 -2.40
C SER A 1038 -46.98 -36.37 -2.26
N THR A 1039 -46.75 -35.44 -1.33
CA THR A 1039 -47.55 -34.20 -1.21
C THR A 1039 -47.16 -33.22 -2.31
N LYS A 1040 -48.15 -32.69 -3.03
CA LYS A 1040 -47.96 -31.55 -3.94
C LYS A 1040 -47.91 -30.26 -3.13
N THR A 1041 -46.83 -29.51 -3.26
CA THR A 1041 -46.67 -28.21 -2.60
C THR A 1041 -46.57 -27.11 -3.64
N ASP A 1042 -47.43 -26.10 -3.50
CA ASP A 1042 -47.33 -24.86 -4.25
C ASP A 1042 -46.14 -24.06 -3.70
N ILE A 1043 -45.19 -23.76 -4.56
CA ILE A 1043 -44.02 -22.97 -4.19
C ILE A 1043 -44.27 -21.49 -4.45
N TYR A 1044 -45.04 -21.15 -5.50
CA TYR A 1044 -45.14 -19.79 -6.00
C TYR A 1044 -46.02 -18.90 -5.10
N ASP A 1045 -45.44 -17.83 -4.56
CA ASP A 1045 -46.10 -16.73 -3.88
C ASP A 1045 -45.57 -15.41 -4.48
N GLU A 1046 -46.39 -14.36 -4.59
CA GLU A 1046 -46.01 -13.07 -5.21
C GLU A 1046 -44.77 -12.43 -4.53
N ASN A 1047 -44.44 -12.88 -3.32
CA ASN A 1047 -43.35 -12.38 -2.49
C ASN A 1047 -42.08 -13.26 -2.50
N LEU A 1048 -42.00 -14.26 -3.39
CA LEU A 1048 -40.92 -15.23 -3.43
C LEU A 1048 -39.76 -14.79 -4.34
N ILE A 1049 -38.51 -14.91 -3.85
CA ILE A 1049 -37.30 -14.56 -4.61
C ILE A 1049 -36.62 -15.81 -5.17
N TYR A 1050 -36.31 -16.80 -4.31
CA TYR A 1050 -35.63 -18.03 -4.70
C TYR A 1050 -36.08 -19.21 -3.83
N VAL A 1051 -36.09 -20.40 -4.42
CA VAL A 1051 -36.36 -21.66 -3.73
C VAL A 1051 -35.22 -22.64 -4.00
N ILE A 1052 -34.62 -23.14 -2.94
CA ILE A 1052 -33.43 -23.98 -3.03
C ILE A 1052 -33.72 -25.30 -2.34
N LEU A 1053 -33.63 -26.39 -3.10
CA LEU A 1053 -33.68 -27.74 -2.59
C LEU A 1053 -32.35 -28.03 -1.88
N ILE A 1054 -32.39 -28.23 -0.56
CA ILE A 1054 -31.19 -28.42 0.27
C ILE A 1054 -30.94 -29.88 0.62
N HIS A 1055 -31.99 -30.71 0.66
CA HIS A 1055 -31.90 -32.15 0.89
C HIS A 1055 -33.13 -32.85 0.30
N GLY A 1056 -32.95 -34.08 -0.20
CA GLY A 1056 -33.99 -34.84 -0.86
C GLY A 1056 -34.01 -34.69 -2.40
N ALA A 1057 -35.03 -35.26 -3.02
CA ALA A 1057 -35.33 -35.14 -4.43
C ALA A 1057 -36.78 -34.71 -4.66
N VAL A 1058 -36.99 -33.79 -5.61
CA VAL A 1058 -38.31 -33.28 -5.99
C VAL A 1058 -38.55 -33.43 -7.48
N GLU A 1059 -39.79 -33.72 -7.84
CA GLU A 1059 -40.26 -33.74 -9.22
C GLU A 1059 -41.09 -32.49 -9.50
N ASP A 1060 -40.82 -31.84 -10.63
CA ASP A 1060 -41.68 -30.79 -11.17
C ASP A 1060 -43.00 -31.40 -11.65
N CYS A 1061 -44.13 -30.97 -11.08
CA CYS A 1061 -45.44 -31.49 -11.45
C CYS A 1061 -45.83 -31.16 -12.90
N LEU A 1062 -45.30 -30.06 -13.46
CA LEU A 1062 -45.59 -29.58 -14.82
C LEU A 1062 -44.65 -30.22 -15.84
N LEU A 1063 -43.34 -30.13 -15.61
CA LEU A 1063 -42.32 -30.59 -16.56
C LEU A 1063 -41.92 -32.07 -16.37
N ARG A 1064 -42.40 -32.73 -15.32
CA ARG A 1064 -42.03 -34.12 -14.95
C ARG A 1064 -40.50 -34.32 -14.82
N LYS A 1065 -39.78 -33.24 -14.52
CA LYS A 1065 -38.33 -33.23 -14.39
C LYS A 1065 -37.94 -33.39 -12.92
N THR A 1066 -37.04 -34.31 -12.63
CA THR A 1066 -36.54 -34.57 -11.27
C THR A 1066 -35.32 -33.72 -10.96
N TYR A 1067 -35.35 -33.02 -9.83
CA TYR A 1067 -34.24 -32.25 -9.28
C TYR A 1067 -33.74 -32.91 -7.99
N ARG A 1068 -32.42 -33.05 -7.85
CA ARG A 1068 -31.78 -33.60 -6.63
C ARG A 1068 -30.99 -32.52 -5.90
N ALA A 1069 -31.03 -32.55 -4.57
CA ALA A 1069 -30.31 -31.59 -3.74
C ALA A 1069 -28.78 -31.70 -3.91
N PRO A 1070 -28.02 -30.58 -3.76
CA PRO A 1070 -28.49 -29.20 -3.63
C PRO A 1070 -28.77 -28.55 -4.99
N PHE A 1071 -29.96 -27.98 -5.20
CA PHE A 1071 -30.37 -27.41 -6.49
C PHE A 1071 -31.24 -26.15 -6.33
N LEU A 1072 -31.03 -25.16 -7.21
CA LEU A 1072 -31.88 -23.96 -7.29
C LEU A 1072 -33.09 -24.27 -8.17
N ILE A 1073 -34.28 -24.32 -7.57
CA ILE A 1073 -35.51 -24.61 -8.31
C ILE A 1073 -35.83 -23.42 -9.23
N PRO A 1074 -36.05 -23.63 -10.54
CA PRO A 1074 -36.37 -22.55 -11.46
C PRO A 1074 -37.65 -21.82 -11.05
N ILE A 1075 -37.69 -20.50 -11.22
CA ILE A 1075 -38.87 -19.68 -10.90
C ILE A 1075 -40.09 -20.07 -11.75
N THR A 1076 -39.87 -20.72 -12.89
CA THR A 1076 -40.92 -21.28 -13.76
C THR A 1076 -41.63 -22.50 -13.16
N CYS A 1077 -41.12 -23.08 -12.07
CA CYS A 1077 -41.71 -24.23 -11.39
C CYS A 1077 -42.69 -23.76 -10.31
N HIS A 1078 -43.99 -24.00 -10.53
CA HIS A 1078 -45.05 -23.58 -9.58
C HIS A 1078 -45.39 -24.64 -8.53
N GLN A 1079 -45.35 -25.92 -8.91
CA GLN A 1079 -45.70 -27.05 -8.05
C GLN A 1079 -44.62 -28.13 -8.08
N ILE A 1080 -44.18 -28.55 -6.90
CA ILE A 1080 -43.26 -29.68 -6.74
C ILE A 1080 -43.89 -30.80 -5.92
N GLN A 1081 -43.41 -32.02 -6.17
CA GLN A 1081 -43.76 -33.20 -5.43
C GLN A 1081 -42.49 -33.89 -4.93
N SER A 1082 -42.46 -34.26 -3.64
CA SER A 1082 -41.31 -35.00 -3.07
C SER A 1082 -41.30 -36.45 -3.53
N ILE A 1083 -40.13 -36.93 -3.96
CA ILE A 1083 -39.87 -38.33 -4.38
C ILE A 1083 -39.31 -39.15 -3.21
N GLU A 1084 -38.58 -38.49 -2.29
CA GLU A 1084 -37.96 -39.12 -1.13
C GLU A 1084 -38.79 -38.87 0.14
N ASP A 1085 -38.59 -39.72 1.15
CA ASP A 1085 -39.30 -39.68 2.44
C ASP A 1085 -39.03 -38.38 3.22
N PHE A 1086 -37.89 -37.74 2.96
CA PHE A 1086 -37.40 -36.62 3.74
C PHE A 1086 -36.81 -35.54 2.82
N THR A 1087 -37.64 -34.56 2.44
CA THR A 1087 -37.24 -33.46 1.57
C THR A 1087 -37.31 -32.12 2.30
N LYS A 1088 -36.23 -31.34 2.17
CA LYS A 1088 -36.07 -30.02 2.79
C LYS A 1088 -35.79 -28.98 1.74
N VAL A 1089 -36.54 -27.89 1.80
CA VAL A 1089 -36.42 -26.77 0.87
C VAL A 1089 -36.25 -25.47 1.66
N VAL A 1090 -35.38 -24.60 1.17
CA VAL A 1090 -35.20 -23.25 1.68
C VAL A 1090 -35.95 -22.27 0.79
N VAL A 1091 -36.75 -21.40 1.39
CA VAL A 1091 -37.51 -20.35 0.70
C VAL A 1091 -37.00 -18.98 1.12
N ILE A 1092 -36.75 -18.11 0.14
CA ILE A 1092 -36.32 -16.72 0.33
C ILE A 1092 -37.46 -15.76 -0.05
N GLN A 1093 -37.85 -14.88 0.86
CA GLN A 1093 -38.96 -13.92 0.66
C GLN A 1093 -38.53 -12.45 0.64
N THR A 1094 -39.33 -11.59 -0.01
CA THR A 1094 -39.13 -10.14 -0.03
C THR A 1094 -39.38 -9.50 1.34
N PRO A 1095 -38.64 -8.43 1.71
CA PRO A 1095 -38.70 -7.82 3.05
C PRO A 1095 -39.94 -6.96 3.35
N ILE A 1096 -40.93 -6.89 2.46
CA ILE A 1096 -42.00 -5.87 2.51
C ILE A 1096 -43.02 -6.12 3.65
N ASN A 1097 -43.02 -7.27 4.34
CA ASN A 1097 -44.07 -7.60 5.33
C ASN A 1097 -43.57 -8.20 6.67
N MET A 1098 -42.78 -7.46 7.45
CA MET A 1098 -42.40 -7.86 8.83
C MET A 1098 -43.57 -7.86 9.83
N LYS A 1099 -44.65 -7.07 9.60
CA LYS A 1099 -45.72 -6.86 10.59
C LYS A 1099 -46.74 -8.01 10.70
N THR A 1100 -46.99 -8.75 9.63
CA THR A 1100 -47.93 -9.87 9.60
C THR A 1100 -47.34 -11.16 10.19
N PHE A 1101 -46.02 -11.34 10.12
CA PHE A 1101 -45.36 -12.60 10.49
C PHE A 1101 -45.17 -12.79 12.01
N ARG A 1102 -44.83 -11.74 12.76
CA ARG A 1102 -44.72 -11.81 14.25
C ARG A 1102 -46.01 -12.28 14.93
N ARG A 1103 -47.16 -12.12 14.25
CA ARG A 1103 -48.49 -12.53 14.74
C ARG A 1103 -48.82 -14.00 14.43
N ASN A 1104 -48.17 -14.61 13.43
CA ASN A 1104 -48.45 -15.98 12.97
C ASN A 1104 -47.59 -17.06 13.65
N ILE A 1105 -46.37 -16.72 14.12
CA ILE A 1105 -45.54 -17.67 14.90
C ILE A 1105 -46.24 -18.08 16.21
N ARG A 1106 -47.03 -17.21 16.82
CA ARG A 1106 -47.86 -17.54 18.00
C ARG A 1106 -49.03 -18.50 17.70
N LYS A 1107 -49.39 -18.72 16.43
CA LYS A 1107 -50.48 -19.63 16.03
C LYS A 1107 -50.03 -21.04 15.67
N PHE A 1108 -48.74 -21.26 15.42
CA PHE A 1108 -48.16 -22.56 15.04
C PHE A 1108 -47.37 -23.22 16.18
N VAL A 1109 -47.81 -23.04 17.42
CA VAL A 1109 -47.46 -23.98 18.51
C VAL A 1109 -48.59 -25.00 18.56
N PRO A 1110 -48.34 -26.31 18.34
CA PRO A 1110 -49.38 -27.31 18.50
C PRO A 1110 -49.81 -27.32 19.97
N LYS A 1111 -51.07 -26.95 20.24
CA LYS A 1111 -51.70 -27.16 21.55
C LYS A 1111 -51.87 -28.67 21.76
N HIS A 1112 -50.90 -29.33 22.35
CA HIS A 1112 -51.15 -30.65 22.92
C HIS A 1112 -51.88 -30.50 24.25
N LYS A 1113 -53.14 -30.96 24.28
CA LYS A 1113 -53.87 -31.23 25.53
C LYS A 1113 -53.17 -32.39 26.23
N SER A 1114 -52.52 -32.15 27.36
CA SER A 1114 -52.21 -33.18 28.35
C SER A 1114 -53.29 -33.14 29.43
N SER A 1115 -54.20 -34.11 29.37
CA SER A 1115 -55.05 -34.49 30.50
C SER A 1115 -54.17 -35.18 31.54
N LEU A 1116 -53.91 -34.54 32.68
CA LEU A 1116 -53.47 -35.19 33.90
C LEU A 1116 -54.09 -34.45 35.10
N THR A 1117 -54.76 -35.24 35.92
CA THR A 1117 -55.54 -34.92 37.12
C THR A 1117 -54.75 -34.20 38.23
N PRO A 1118 -55.40 -33.35 39.06
CA PRO A 1118 -54.75 -32.62 40.14
C PRO A 1118 -54.68 -33.44 41.44
N GLY A 1119 -53.52 -33.44 42.10
CA GLY A 1119 -53.36 -34.05 43.42
C GLY A 1119 -52.04 -33.72 44.12
N LEU A 1120 -52.16 -33.02 45.25
CA LEU A 1120 -51.19 -32.80 46.35
C LEU A 1120 -50.04 -31.77 46.19
N ILE A 1121 -50.40 -30.52 46.48
CA ILE A 1121 -49.90 -29.66 47.57
C ILE A 1121 -48.58 -30.09 48.27
N GLY A 1122 -47.58 -29.20 48.27
CA GLY A 1122 -46.43 -29.25 49.19
C GLY A 1122 -45.37 -28.16 48.99
N SER A 1123 -45.59 -26.99 49.62
CA SER A 1123 -44.63 -25.94 50.03
C SER A 1123 -43.67 -25.32 48.99
N ALA A 1124 -44.06 -24.14 48.47
CA ALA A 1124 -43.13 -23.09 48.06
C ALA A 1124 -43.14 -21.98 49.11
N GLY A 1125 -41.98 -21.71 49.70
CA GLY A 1125 -41.67 -20.52 50.49
C GLY A 1125 -40.53 -19.76 49.81
N THR A 1126 -40.88 -18.64 49.17
CA THR A 1126 -40.14 -17.37 49.04
C THR A 1126 -38.62 -17.35 49.26
N LEU A 1127 -37.87 -16.88 48.26
CA LEU A 1127 -37.36 -15.51 48.29
C LEU A 1127 -37.06 -14.98 46.88
N GLU A 1128 -37.61 -13.79 46.62
CA GLU A 1128 -37.45 -12.94 45.45
C GLU A 1128 -36.14 -12.14 45.47
N GLU A 1129 -35.84 -11.57 44.30
CA GLU A 1129 -35.20 -10.26 43.98
C GLU A 1129 -34.08 -10.41 42.94
N GLY A 1130 -34.07 -9.74 41.78
CA GLY A 1130 -35.00 -8.77 41.21
C GLY A 1130 -34.56 -8.38 39.79
N ILE A 1131 -35.49 -7.80 39.03
CA ILE A 1131 -35.40 -6.51 38.30
C ILE A 1131 -36.70 -6.39 37.48
N GLN A 1132 -37.59 -5.53 37.97
CA GLN A 1132 -38.70 -4.94 37.25
C GLN A 1132 -38.17 -3.82 36.34
N GLU A 1133 -38.76 -3.68 35.16
CA GLU A 1133 -39.17 -2.35 34.68
C GLU A 1133 -40.53 -2.46 33.96
N GLU A 1134 -41.49 -1.79 34.61
CA GLU A 1134 -42.87 -1.41 34.31
C GLU A 1134 -43.00 -0.52 33.05
N THR A 1135 -44.16 -0.21 32.47
CA THR A 1135 -45.48 -0.84 32.22
C THR A 1135 -46.21 0.09 31.23
N ASN A 1136 -47.07 -0.50 30.39
CA ASN A 1136 -48.39 -0.05 29.90
C ASN A 1136 -48.78 1.44 29.94
N VAL A 1137 -49.32 1.94 28.81
CA VAL A 1137 -50.56 2.76 28.80
C VAL A 1137 -51.45 2.34 27.60
N LYS A 1138 -52.76 2.29 27.88
CA LYS A 1138 -53.91 1.87 27.07
C LYS A 1138 -54.20 2.77 25.85
N GLU A 1139 -54.76 2.18 24.79
CA GLU A 1139 -55.58 2.86 23.77
C GLU A 1139 -57.06 2.61 24.06
N ASP A 1140 -57.89 3.66 24.00
CA ASP A 1140 -59.34 3.61 23.81
C ASP A 1140 -59.74 4.67 22.76
N GLY A 1141 -60.62 4.29 21.83
CA GLY A 1141 -61.71 5.16 21.36
C GLY A 1141 -61.53 6.08 20.14
N ALA A 1142 -61.78 5.51 18.94
CA ALA A 1142 -62.79 5.94 17.95
C ALA A 1142 -62.84 7.36 17.29
N HIS A 1143 -62.94 7.29 15.94
CA HIS A 1143 -63.76 8.08 14.98
C HIS A 1143 -63.34 9.44 14.39
N SER A 1144 -63.33 9.44 13.04
CA SER A 1144 -63.74 10.51 12.07
C SER A 1144 -62.82 11.75 11.96
N ALA A 1145 -62.74 12.52 10.88
CA ALA A 1145 -63.02 12.42 9.45
C ALA A 1145 -62.41 13.70 8.82
N ALA A 1146 -62.10 13.65 7.53
CA ALA A 1146 -62.17 14.76 6.56
C ALA A 1146 -61.18 15.96 6.62
N THR A 1147 -60.46 16.08 5.49
CA THR A 1147 -60.30 17.29 4.63
C THR A 1147 -59.48 18.51 5.08
N ALA A 1148 -58.39 18.71 4.32
CA ALA A 1148 -58.14 19.86 3.44
C ALA A 1148 -57.32 21.08 3.93
N ARG A 1149 -56.44 21.50 2.99
CA ARG A 1149 -55.86 22.83 2.70
C ARG A 1149 -54.58 23.29 3.45
N SER A 1150 -53.51 23.30 2.65
CA SER A 1150 -52.41 24.29 2.59
C SER A 1150 -52.92 25.74 2.35
N PRO A 1151 -52.09 26.81 2.27
CA PRO A 1151 -50.66 27.01 2.61
C PRO A 1151 -50.32 28.36 3.34
N GLN A 1152 -49.06 28.50 3.79
CA GLN A 1152 -48.22 29.73 3.83
C GLN A 1152 -48.57 30.89 4.81
N PRO A 1153 -47.69 31.91 4.99
CA PRO A 1153 -46.32 31.87 5.53
C PRO A 1153 -46.11 32.97 6.62
N CYS A 1154 -45.04 32.93 7.43
CA CYS A 1154 -44.56 34.14 8.09
C CYS A 1154 -43.08 34.04 8.48
N SER A 1155 -42.27 34.82 7.79
CA SER A 1155 -40.90 35.19 8.13
C SER A 1155 -40.87 36.42 9.04
N LEU A 1156 -39.96 36.45 10.02
CA LEU A 1156 -39.00 37.54 10.32
C LEU A 1156 -38.75 37.80 11.82
N LEU A 1157 -37.45 38.01 12.11
CA LEU A 1157 -36.83 38.73 13.24
C LEU A 1157 -37.05 38.13 14.65
N GLY A 1158 -36.06 37.74 15.44
CA GLY A 1158 -34.63 38.00 15.49
C GLY A 1158 -34.25 38.12 16.98
N THR A 1159 -33.15 37.52 17.43
CA THR A 1159 -32.20 37.99 18.48
C THR A 1159 -31.39 36.86 19.13
N LYS A 1160 -30.06 37.05 19.05
CA LYS A 1160 -28.96 36.65 19.95
C LYS A 1160 -29.25 35.66 21.09
N PHE A 1161 -28.47 34.57 21.16
CA PHE A 1161 -28.02 34.02 22.45
C PHE A 1161 -26.57 33.52 22.42
N ASN A 1162 -25.88 33.87 23.51
CA ASN A 1162 -24.47 33.73 23.81
C ASN A 1162 -23.97 32.28 23.91
N CYS A 1163 -22.75 32.07 23.41
CA CYS A 1163 -21.86 30.99 23.82
C CYS A 1163 -21.49 31.11 25.30
N LYS A 1164 -21.61 30.02 26.05
CA LYS A 1164 -20.90 29.81 27.33
C LYS A 1164 -20.34 28.39 27.41
N GLU A 1165 -19.01 28.36 27.38
CA GLU A 1165 -18.09 27.61 28.25
C GLU A 1165 -18.11 26.08 28.31
N SER A 1166 -16.96 25.55 27.87
CA SER A 1166 -16.35 24.25 28.14
C SER A 1166 -16.33 23.80 29.61
N PRO A 1167 -16.25 22.49 29.89
CA PRO A 1167 -15.64 22.00 31.12
C PRO A 1167 -14.19 21.55 30.86
N ARG A 1168 -13.26 22.18 31.58
CA ARG A 1168 -11.94 21.61 31.94
C ARG A 1168 -12.17 20.47 32.93
N ILE A 1169 -11.52 19.33 32.76
CA ILE A 1169 -11.33 18.34 33.84
C ILE A 1169 -9.84 18.03 33.99
N ASN A 1170 -9.43 18.11 35.25
CA ASN A 1170 -8.09 18.06 35.83
C ASN A 1170 -7.47 16.66 35.83
N LEU A 1171 -6.16 16.63 35.66
CA LEU A 1171 -5.25 15.56 36.06
C LEU A 1171 -5.11 15.49 37.60
N ARG A 1172 -5.35 14.31 38.20
CA ARG A 1172 -4.54 13.76 39.33
C ARG A 1172 -4.93 12.32 39.72
N LYS A 1173 -3.90 11.46 39.85
CA LYS A 1173 -3.85 10.11 40.45
C LYS A 1173 -4.65 9.05 39.64
N VAL A 1174 -4.06 8.07 38.96
CA VAL A 1174 -2.96 7.10 39.22
C VAL A 1174 -2.42 6.61 37.88
#